data_AF-A0A497S6T2-F1
#
_entry.id   AF-A0A497S6T2-F1
#
_cell.length_a   1.000
_cell.length_b   1.000
_cell.length_c   1.000
_cell.angle_alpha   90.00
_cell.angle_beta   90.00
_cell.angle_gamma   90.00
#
_symmetry.space_group_name_H-M   'P 1'
#
loop_
_entity.id
_entity.type
_entity.pdbx_description
1 polymer ?
#
loop_
_entity_poly.entity_id
_entity_poly.type
_entity_poly.pdbx_seq_one_letter_code
_entity_poly.pdbx_strand_id
1 'polypeptide(L)'
;GRPIFSAPSAKGGFRLRYGRNRASGIAAKSIHPATMILLDEFIATGTQVKVERPGKGCIITECDSIEGPLVKLKNGSVIRVEDVSIAREIKNSISEILFLGDILISYGDFLQTNTHLYPAGYCEEWWVQEALKISDKINLNLKNPDEAVEISKKYNIPLHPRFTYHWEDIGIEELKIMVDWLLDGYIDNNSNELVVKNRGDGKRILELIGTPHIVDSDNVRIREFYPLLYPIRVYDGKKLTRKEFQNAIENFKGRDAFSFVERFSPIKLRRKSGTYIGARMGRPEKAKERKMQPPVHSLFPIGNYGGKERLINLAAENDTINVEIARYYCLKCKKYVFFSVCPECNENAVLRRICPSCGAESDKEMCQRCKSHTILYEKMDIKIKDLWKNAIKRVGSAEKVKGVKGMISEYKIPEHLEKGILRARNDVYVFKDGTIRFDATDAPMTHFRAREINTDIEKLRELGYERDYLGNELNDVEQIIELKVQDVIIPIKGAEYLMRVSHFVDEMLEKFYGVERFYNIRNIKDLTGHLIIGLAPHTSAGIIGRIIGFTEANVCFAHPYWHAAKRRNADGDEDAIMLALDTLINFSQKYLPEKRGGKMDAPLVVTTIMDPREVDDEAHKIEIVDRYPIEFYERTWEFANPSEVKIKTVSDILDSNPFSGLKFTHSTNDITGHILTSKYLKMRNMGDKVKAQLEIAEKIRAINERDVAELVINSHFLRDTYGNLRAFSRQKFRCVNCNASYRRIPLIGKCTKCGGKLLLTVTQGSIEKYLETSIKLAEKYNCSEYLKQRLMLLKKEIDNMFTNDLSKQIALAEFM
;
A
#
# COMPACT_ATOMS: atom_id res chain seq x y z
N GLY A 1 -15.05 5.03 -1.44
CA GLY A 1 -14.55 3.79 -2.06
C GLY A 1 -13.26 3.28 -1.46
N ARG A 2 -12.93 3.62 -0.20
CA ARG A 2 -11.84 3.02 0.56
C ARG A 2 -12.52 2.37 1.77
N PRO A 3 -12.67 1.03 1.80
CA PRO A 3 -13.43 0.38 2.84
C PRO A 3 -12.86 0.64 4.23
N ILE A 4 -13.76 0.71 5.20
CA ILE A 4 -13.41 0.65 6.61
C ILE A 4 -13.72 -0.80 7.01
N PHE A 5 -12.73 -1.50 7.54
CA PHE A 5 -12.84 -2.91 7.85
C PHE A 5 -13.30 -3.13 9.29
N SER A 6 -12.85 -2.28 10.22
CA SER A 6 -13.24 -2.36 11.62
C SER A 6 -13.21 -0.98 12.25
N ALA A 7 -14.21 -0.66 13.08
CA ALA A 7 -14.22 0.51 13.92
C ALA A 7 -13.18 0.38 15.06
N PRO A 8 -12.72 1.49 15.66
CA PRO A 8 -11.73 1.45 16.74
C PRO A 8 -12.17 0.54 17.90
N SER A 9 -11.29 -0.38 18.31
CA SER A 9 -11.54 -1.35 19.40
C SER A 9 -12.82 -2.20 19.26
N ALA A 10 -13.41 -2.29 18.06
CA ALA A 10 -14.69 -2.98 17.88
C ALA A 10 -14.53 -4.50 17.99
N LYS A 11 -15.44 -5.14 18.75
CA LYS A 11 -15.53 -6.60 18.86
C LYS A 11 -15.78 -7.22 17.48
N GLY A 12 -15.07 -8.30 17.17
CA GLY A 12 -15.06 -8.89 15.82
C GLY A 12 -14.08 -8.23 14.84
N GLY A 13 -13.38 -7.17 15.25
CA GLY A 13 -12.32 -6.54 14.46
C GLY A 13 -11.09 -7.43 14.30
N PHE A 14 -9.99 -6.84 13.81
CA PHE A 14 -8.72 -7.56 13.76
C PHE A 14 -8.20 -7.78 15.18
N ARG A 15 -7.92 -9.03 15.54
CA ARG A 15 -7.33 -9.36 16.84
C ARG A 15 -5.82 -9.10 16.82
N LEU A 16 -5.31 -8.38 17.81
CA LEU A 16 -3.87 -8.16 17.97
C LEU A 16 -3.15 -9.47 18.28
N ARG A 17 -2.22 -9.86 17.42
CA ARG A 17 -1.25 -10.92 17.68
C ARG A 17 0.15 -10.35 17.55
N TYR A 18 0.95 -10.48 18.62
CA TYR A 18 2.34 -10.02 18.60
C TYR A 18 3.19 -10.99 17.80
N GLY A 19 3.90 -10.45 16.82
CA GLY A 19 4.76 -11.25 15.95
C GLY A 19 5.27 -10.47 14.76
N ARG A 20 6.27 -11.07 14.15
CA ARG A 20 6.87 -10.65 12.90
C ARG A 20 7.12 -11.87 12.06
N ASN A 21 6.63 -11.81 10.83
CA ASN A 21 6.98 -12.75 9.79
C ASN A 21 8.14 -12.21 8.93
N ARG A 22 8.53 -12.97 7.91
CA ARG A 22 9.63 -12.63 7.02
C ARG A 22 9.44 -11.31 6.26
N ALA A 23 8.20 -10.83 6.12
CA ALA A 23 7.80 -9.66 5.32
C ALA A 23 6.99 -8.60 6.12
N SER A 24 7.26 -8.48 7.42
CA SER A 24 6.65 -7.47 8.31
C SER A 24 7.70 -6.80 9.20
N GLY A 25 7.30 -5.78 9.94
CA GLY A 25 8.17 -4.87 10.68
C GLY A 25 8.36 -3.55 9.92
N ILE A 26 8.99 -2.56 10.57
CA ILE A 26 9.11 -1.17 10.07
C ILE A 26 7.76 -0.62 9.55
N ALA A 27 6.72 -0.76 10.37
CA ALA A 27 5.31 -0.45 10.09
C ALA A 27 4.52 -1.48 9.26
N ALA A 28 5.15 -2.39 8.49
CA ALA A 28 4.42 -3.43 7.78
C ALA A 28 3.81 -4.44 8.74
N LYS A 29 2.54 -4.80 8.49
CA LYS A 29 1.76 -5.75 9.31
C LYS A 29 1.26 -6.87 8.42
N SER A 30 0.91 -8.01 9.01
CA SER A 30 0.40 -9.14 8.23
C SER A 30 -0.98 -9.57 8.68
N ILE A 31 -1.80 -10.01 7.73
CA ILE A 31 -3.11 -10.62 8.02
C ILE A 31 -3.22 -11.95 7.28
N HIS A 32 -4.22 -12.73 7.66
CA HIS A 32 -4.48 -14.00 7.00
C HIS A 32 -4.99 -13.78 5.56
N PRO A 33 -4.49 -14.52 4.55
CA PRO A 33 -4.90 -14.35 3.16
C PRO A 33 -6.39 -14.66 2.92
N ALA A 34 -6.97 -15.59 3.69
CA ALA A 34 -8.42 -15.81 3.66
C ALA A 34 -9.20 -14.51 3.99
N THR A 35 -8.75 -13.74 4.98
CA THR A 35 -9.38 -12.45 5.32
C THR A 35 -9.33 -11.49 4.14
N MET A 36 -8.20 -11.40 3.44
CA MET A 36 -8.07 -10.54 2.26
C MET A 36 -9.05 -10.92 1.14
N ILE A 37 -9.30 -12.22 0.93
CA ILE A 37 -10.25 -12.73 -0.07
C ILE A 37 -11.70 -12.41 0.32
N LEU A 38 -12.06 -12.63 1.58
CA LEU A 38 -13.41 -12.42 2.09
C LEU A 38 -13.76 -10.93 2.24
N LEU A 39 -12.76 -10.07 2.42
CA LEU A 39 -12.87 -8.61 2.29
C LEU A 39 -12.90 -8.15 0.83
N ASP A 40 -13.43 -8.99 -0.06
CA ASP A 40 -13.62 -8.75 -1.48
C ASP A 40 -12.35 -8.28 -2.21
N GLU A 41 -11.17 -8.79 -1.82
CA GLU A 41 -9.87 -8.50 -2.43
C GLU A 41 -9.52 -6.99 -2.44
N PHE A 42 -10.06 -6.22 -1.50
CA PHE A 42 -9.69 -4.80 -1.35
C PHE A 42 -8.30 -4.61 -0.76
N ILE A 43 -7.83 -5.60 0.01
CA ILE A 43 -6.48 -5.65 0.53
C ILE A 43 -5.70 -6.61 -0.36
N ALA A 44 -4.63 -6.10 -0.96
CA ALA A 44 -3.60 -6.85 -1.68
C ALA A 44 -2.27 -6.69 -0.95
N THR A 45 -1.28 -7.54 -1.24
CA THR A 45 0.09 -7.35 -0.75
C THR A 45 0.59 -5.95 -1.14
N GLY A 46 0.99 -5.16 -0.14
CA GLY A 46 1.41 -3.75 -0.33
C GLY A 46 0.28 -2.72 -0.24
N THR A 47 -0.99 -3.13 -0.09
CA THR A 47 -2.06 -2.16 0.16
C THR A 47 -1.81 -1.47 1.50
N GLN A 48 -1.72 -0.14 1.48
CA GLN A 48 -1.66 0.63 2.70
C GLN A 48 -3.00 0.51 3.43
N VAL A 49 -2.96 0.11 4.69
CA VAL A 49 -4.06 0.16 5.65
C VAL A 49 -3.70 1.14 6.75
N LYS A 50 -4.68 1.94 7.17
CA LYS A 50 -4.57 2.80 8.34
C LYS A 50 -5.15 2.06 9.52
N VAL A 51 -4.29 1.80 10.50
CA VAL A 51 -4.66 1.15 11.75
C VAL A 51 -4.91 2.18 12.84
N GLU A 52 -5.67 1.78 13.86
CA GLU A 52 -5.86 2.54 15.09
C GLU A 52 -4.55 2.65 15.89
N ARG A 53 -3.79 1.54 15.95
CA ARG A 53 -2.55 1.40 16.73
C ARG A 53 -1.79 0.11 16.34
N PRO A 54 -0.49 0.03 16.64
CA PRO A 54 0.45 1.15 16.73
C PRO A 54 0.68 1.76 15.34
N GLY A 55 0.94 3.07 15.30
CA GLY A 55 1.19 3.82 14.07
C GLY A 55 -0.07 4.30 13.34
N LYS A 56 0.12 5.12 12.30
CA LYS A 56 -0.97 5.75 11.51
C LYS A 56 -1.26 5.04 10.19
N GLY A 57 -0.31 4.22 9.74
CA GLY A 57 -0.29 3.55 8.45
C GLY A 57 0.62 2.34 8.52
N CYS A 58 0.31 1.36 7.69
CA CYS A 58 1.06 0.13 7.48
C CYS A 58 0.74 -0.36 6.07
N ILE A 59 1.68 -0.98 5.38
CA ILE A 59 1.30 -1.92 4.33
C ILE A 59 0.84 -3.23 4.95
N ILE A 60 0.01 -3.96 4.22
CA ILE A 60 -0.36 -5.33 4.57
C ILE A 60 0.42 -6.33 3.72
N THR A 61 0.96 -7.34 4.39
CA THR A 61 1.51 -8.57 3.80
C THR A 61 0.73 -9.79 4.31
N GLU A 62 1.07 -10.98 3.82
CA GLU A 62 0.31 -12.21 4.13
C GLU A 62 1.02 -13.05 5.20
N CYS A 63 0.22 -13.64 6.10
CA CYS A 63 0.66 -14.64 7.05
C CYS A 63 -0.44 -15.69 7.20
N ASP A 64 -0.20 -16.89 6.72
CA ASP A 64 -1.15 -18.01 6.73
C ASP A 64 -1.06 -18.88 8.00
N SER A 65 -0.04 -18.65 8.84
CA SER A 65 0.11 -19.32 10.13
C SER A 65 -0.76 -18.75 11.27
N ILE A 66 -1.32 -17.54 11.09
CA ILE A 66 -2.18 -16.88 12.10
C ILE A 66 -3.65 -17.23 11.89
N GLU A 67 -4.53 -16.86 12.83
CA GLU A 67 -5.94 -17.19 12.70
C GLU A 67 -6.63 -16.35 11.61
N GLY A 68 -7.30 -17.04 10.68
CA GLY A 68 -8.15 -16.43 9.67
C GLY A 68 -9.50 -15.94 10.22
N PRO A 69 -10.41 -15.52 9.32
CA PRO A 69 -11.70 -14.99 9.72
C PRO A 69 -12.65 -16.11 10.17
N LEU A 70 -13.59 -15.76 11.05
CA LEU A 70 -14.72 -16.59 11.41
C LEU A 70 -15.97 -16.01 10.76
N VAL A 71 -16.68 -16.82 9.99
CA VAL A 71 -17.82 -16.35 9.18
C VAL A 71 -19.06 -17.17 9.41
N LYS A 72 -20.20 -16.49 9.31
CA LYS A 72 -21.54 -17.06 9.25
C LYS A 72 -21.96 -17.21 7.79
N LEU A 73 -22.42 -18.39 7.43
CA LEU A 73 -22.97 -18.70 6.12
C LEU A 73 -24.46 -18.34 6.06
N LYS A 74 -25.01 -18.26 4.85
CA LYS A 74 -26.45 -18.00 4.59
C LYS A 74 -27.36 -19.09 5.17
N ASN A 75 -26.87 -20.32 5.31
CA ASN A 75 -27.59 -21.40 5.99
C ASN A 75 -27.55 -21.31 7.53
N GLY A 76 -26.86 -20.30 8.10
CA GLY A 76 -26.72 -20.09 9.54
C GLY A 76 -25.55 -20.82 10.20
N SER A 77 -24.81 -21.65 9.47
CA SER A 77 -23.59 -22.31 9.97
C SER A 77 -22.46 -21.32 10.21
N VAL A 78 -21.61 -21.56 11.19
CA VAL A 78 -20.42 -20.77 11.49
C VAL A 78 -19.18 -21.61 11.30
N ILE A 79 -18.24 -21.10 10.49
CA ILE A 79 -17.02 -21.80 10.12
C ILE A 79 -15.77 -20.93 10.34
N ARG A 80 -14.68 -21.58 10.78
CA ARG A 80 -13.33 -21.00 10.73
C ARG A 80 -12.79 -21.15 9.32
N VAL A 81 -12.28 -20.06 8.76
CA VAL A 81 -11.75 -20.05 7.40
C VAL A 81 -10.22 -20.05 7.50
N GLU A 82 -9.66 -21.25 7.48
CA GLU A 82 -8.24 -21.49 7.77
C GLU A 82 -7.37 -21.57 6.51
N ASP A 83 -8.00 -21.62 5.34
CA ASP A 83 -7.30 -21.74 4.08
C ASP A 83 -7.94 -20.89 2.98
N VAL A 84 -7.12 -20.54 1.99
CA VAL A 84 -7.51 -19.75 0.82
C VAL A 84 -8.49 -20.48 -0.09
N SER A 85 -8.37 -21.80 -0.22
CA SER A 85 -9.30 -22.63 -1.00
C SER A 85 -10.71 -22.52 -0.44
N ILE A 86 -10.87 -22.75 0.88
CA ILE A 86 -12.14 -22.62 1.60
C ILE A 86 -12.70 -21.21 1.43
N ALA A 87 -11.86 -20.18 1.60
CA ALA A 87 -12.29 -18.78 1.46
C ALA A 87 -12.89 -18.49 0.07
N ARG A 88 -12.33 -19.06 -0.99
CA ARG A 88 -12.84 -18.89 -2.37
C ARG A 88 -14.17 -19.61 -2.58
N GLU A 89 -14.32 -20.82 -2.05
CA GLU A 89 -15.54 -21.63 -2.18
C GLU A 89 -16.74 -20.96 -1.49
N ILE A 90 -16.53 -20.45 -0.28
CA ILE A 90 -17.64 -19.93 0.55
C ILE A 90 -17.96 -18.46 0.31
N LYS A 91 -17.12 -17.72 -0.44
CA LYS A 91 -17.19 -16.25 -0.58
C LYS A 91 -18.60 -15.72 -0.87
N ASN A 92 -19.34 -16.41 -1.74
CA ASN A 92 -20.70 -16.04 -2.16
C ASN A 92 -21.81 -16.51 -1.20
N SER A 93 -21.46 -17.41 -0.28
CA SER A 93 -22.36 -18.03 0.70
C SER A 93 -22.28 -17.36 2.08
N ILE A 94 -21.41 -16.37 2.27
CA ILE A 94 -21.28 -15.63 3.52
C ILE A 94 -22.48 -14.70 3.71
N SER A 95 -23.04 -14.73 4.91
CA SER A 95 -24.03 -13.75 5.39
C SER A 95 -23.37 -12.67 6.23
N GLU A 96 -22.45 -13.05 7.13
CA GLU A 96 -21.79 -12.13 8.06
C GLU A 96 -20.36 -12.61 8.37
N ILE A 97 -19.41 -11.69 8.48
CA ILE A 97 -18.06 -11.89 8.99
C ILE A 97 -18.09 -11.50 10.46
N LEU A 98 -18.06 -12.51 11.34
CA LEU A 98 -18.17 -12.34 12.78
C LEU A 98 -16.85 -11.84 13.38
N PHE A 99 -15.73 -12.37 12.87
CA PHE A 99 -14.38 -11.97 13.26
C PHE A 99 -13.50 -11.85 12.01
N LEU A 100 -12.73 -10.77 11.89
CA LEU A 100 -11.79 -10.58 10.79
C LEU A 100 -10.55 -11.49 10.88
N GLY A 101 -10.30 -12.08 12.04
CA GLY A 101 -9.10 -12.86 12.33
C GLY A 101 -7.97 -12.00 12.89
N ASP A 102 -6.75 -12.49 12.81
CA ASP A 102 -5.58 -11.87 13.40
C ASP A 102 -4.98 -10.77 12.51
N ILE A 103 -4.43 -9.74 13.16
CA ILE A 103 -3.42 -8.85 12.60
C ILE A 103 -2.12 -9.03 13.37
N LEU A 104 -1.09 -9.45 12.64
CA LEU A 104 0.25 -9.67 13.15
C LEU A 104 0.99 -8.33 13.22
N ILE A 105 1.39 -7.94 14.43
CA ILE A 105 2.07 -6.67 14.69
C ILE A 105 3.37 -6.92 15.45
N SER A 106 4.46 -6.36 14.92
CA SER A 106 5.80 -6.45 15.47
C SER A 106 5.92 -5.67 16.78
N TYR A 107 6.71 -6.19 17.72
CA TYR A 107 7.07 -5.46 18.94
C TYR A 107 7.82 -4.15 18.61
N GLY A 108 8.68 -4.18 17.60
CA GLY A 108 9.41 -3.01 17.11
C GLY A 108 8.52 -1.83 16.73
N ASP A 109 7.32 -2.08 16.19
CA ASP A 109 6.35 -1.01 15.87
C ASP A 109 5.88 -0.28 17.14
N PHE A 110 5.66 -1.00 18.25
CA PHE A 110 5.28 -0.40 19.53
C PHE A 110 6.42 0.39 20.14
N LEU A 111 7.65 -0.14 20.04
CA LEU A 111 8.85 0.53 20.51
C LEU A 111 9.12 1.81 19.70
N GLN A 112 8.92 1.79 18.39
CA GLN A 112 9.07 2.96 17.51
C GLN A 112 8.07 4.06 17.84
N THR A 113 6.79 3.71 18.05
CA THR A 113 5.76 4.70 18.35
C THR A 113 5.66 5.04 19.84
N ASN A 114 6.52 4.45 20.68
CA ASN A 114 6.48 4.53 22.15
C ASN A 114 5.05 4.33 22.70
N THR A 115 4.33 3.37 22.12
CA THR A 115 2.96 3.03 22.52
C THR A 115 3.03 1.88 23.51
N HIS A 116 2.31 1.99 24.62
CA HIS A 116 2.21 0.91 25.60
C HIS A 116 1.81 -0.41 24.93
N LEU A 117 2.37 -1.51 25.44
CA LEU A 117 1.97 -2.83 25.00
C LEU A 117 0.52 -3.06 25.42
N TYR A 118 -0.32 -3.48 24.48
CA TYR A 118 -1.71 -3.79 24.75
C TYR A 118 -1.85 -5.28 25.05
N PRO A 119 -2.85 -5.69 25.85
CA PRO A 119 -3.09 -7.08 26.17
C PRO A 119 -3.09 -7.98 24.93
N ALA A 120 -2.15 -8.93 24.90
CA ALA A 120 -2.05 -9.94 23.87
C ALA A 120 -3.21 -10.94 24.00
N GLY A 121 -3.87 -11.25 22.87
CA GLY A 121 -4.80 -12.37 22.83
C GLY A 121 -4.07 -13.70 23.02
N TYR A 122 -4.71 -14.67 23.69
CA TYR A 122 -4.09 -15.97 23.88
C TYR A 122 -3.91 -16.69 22.53
N CYS A 123 -2.68 -17.16 22.29
CA CYS A 123 -2.19 -17.63 21.01
C CYS A 123 -1.24 -18.83 21.20
N GLU A 124 -1.04 -19.58 20.12
CA GLU A 124 -0.30 -20.84 20.11
C GLU A 124 1.16 -20.66 20.57
N GLU A 125 1.80 -19.53 20.23
CA GLU A 125 3.19 -19.24 20.61
C GLU A 125 3.35 -19.16 22.12
N TRP A 126 2.34 -18.64 22.82
CA TRP A 126 2.32 -18.57 24.28
C TRP A 126 1.99 -19.96 24.86
N TRP A 127 0.95 -20.62 24.36
CA TRP A 127 0.51 -21.93 24.88
C TRP A 127 1.60 -23.01 24.77
N VAL A 128 2.31 -23.08 23.63
CA VAL A 128 3.39 -24.07 23.42
C VAL A 128 4.48 -23.92 24.48
N GLN A 129 4.81 -22.69 24.87
CA GLN A 129 5.81 -22.46 25.92
C GLN A 129 5.31 -22.88 27.30
N GLU A 130 4.03 -22.64 27.61
CA GLU A 130 3.43 -23.11 28.86
C GLU A 130 3.36 -24.65 28.92
N ALA A 131 3.04 -25.30 27.80
CA ALA A 131 3.03 -26.76 27.69
C ALA A 131 4.43 -27.36 27.88
N LEU A 132 5.43 -26.85 27.16
CA LEU A 132 6.81 -27.32 27.24
C LEU A 132 7.45 -27.09 28.63
N LYS A 133 7.04 -26.04 29.36
CA LYS A 133 7.47 -25.84 30.76
C LYS A 133 7.00 -26.97 31.68
N ILE A 134 5.91 -27.68 31.34
CA ILE A 134 5.37 -28.76 32.16
C ILE A 134 5.88 -30.13 31.70
N SER A 135 5.85 -30.42 30.40
CA SER A 135 6.29 -31.71 29.87
C SER A 135 6.55 -31.68 28.37
N ASP A 136 7.71 -32.22 27.96
CA ASP A 136 8.09 -32.39 26.54
C ASP A 136 7.25 -33.47 25.82
N LYS A 137 6.46 -34.26 26.56
CA LYS A 137 5.61 -35.33 25.99
C LYS A 137 4.23 -34.84 25.55
N ILE A 138 3.92 -33.55 25.74
CA ILE A 138 2.63 -32.99 25.34
C ILE A 138 2.59 -32.85 23.83
N ASN A 139 1.52 -33.34 23.21
CA ASN A 139 1.27 -33.12 21.80
C ASN A 139 1.01 -31.62 21.56
N LEU A 140 1.91 -30.95 20.83
CA LEU A 140 1.82 -29.53 20.56
C LEU A 140 0.89 -29.20 19.38
N ASN A 141 0.58 -30.17 18.53
CA ASN A 141 -0.25 -29.98 17.33
C ASN A 141 -1.66 -30.53 17.56
N LEU A 142 -2.42 -29.83 18.39
CA LEU A 142 -3.76 -30.25 18.79
C LEU A 142 -4.81 -29.85 17.76
N LYS A 143 -5.38 -30.86 17.10
CA LYS A 143 -6.52 -30.70 16.18
C LYS A 143 -7.83 -31.23 16.74
N ASN A 144 -7.76 -32.08 17.76
CA ASN A 144 -8.93 -32.66 18.40
C ASN A 144 -9.35 -31.82 19.63
N PRO A 145 -10.59 -31.30 19.69
CA PRO A 145 -11.08 -30.56 20.86
C PRO A 145 -11.04 -31.39 22.16
N ASP A 146 -11.27 -32.69 22.07
CA ASP A 146 -11.38 -33.58 23.24
C ASP A 146 -10.01 -33.75 23.91
N GLU A 147 -8.98 -34.01 23.10
CA GLU A 147 -7.58 -34.12 23.52
C GLU A 147 -7.10 -32.83 24.20
N ALA A 148 -7.51 -31.66 23.68
CA ALA A 148 -7.14 -30.37 24.27
C ALA A 148 -7.70 -30.18 25.70
N VAL A 149 -8.93 -30.65 25.95
CA VAL A 149 -9.54 -30.62 27.29
C VAL A 149 -8.86 -31.62 28.22
N GLU A 150 -8.56 -32.82 27.74
CA GLU A 150 -7.86 -33.85 28.54
C GLU A 150 -6.47 -33.40 28.98
N ILE A 151 -5.69 -32.82 28.07
CA ILE A 151 -4.37 -32.27 28.36
C ILE A 151 -4.48 -31.15 29.40
N SER A 152 -5.42 -30.23 29.23
CA SER A 152 -5.64 -29.14 30.18
C SER A 152 -5.96 -29.67 31.59
N LYS A 153 -6.83 -30.68 31.71
CA LYS A 153 -7.15 -31.32 32.99
C LYS A 153 -5.98 -32.07 33.60
N LYS A 154 -5.25 -32.84 32.80
CA LYS A 154 -4.16 -33.71 33.27
C LYS A 154 -2.95 -32.93 33.74
N TYR A 155 -2.57 -31.88 33.00
CA TYR A 155 -1.35 -31.12 33.23
C TYR A 155 -1.59 -29.75 33.87
N ASN A 156 -2.85 -29.36 34.10
CA ASN A 156 -3.24 -28.06 34.64
C ASN A 156 -2.69 -26.86 33.83
N ILE A 157 -2.56 -27.03 32.51
CA ILE A 157 -2.27 -25.94 31.58
C ILE A 157 -3.56 -25.30 31.08
N PRO A 158 -3.55 -24.01 30.69
CA PRO A 158 -4.69 -23.42 30.02
C PRO A 158 -5.11 -24.19 28.77
N LEU A 159 -6.41 -24.20 28.48
CA LEU A 159 -6.97 -24.79 27.28
C LEU A 159 -6.28 -24.24 26.02
N HIS A 160 -6.08 -25.08 25.02
CA HIS A 160 -5.43 -24.69 23.78
C HIS A 160 -6.14 -23.49 23.11
N PRO A 161 -5.41 -22.46 22.63
CA PRO A 161 -5.98 -21.24 22.05
C PRO A 161 -7.01 -21.48 20.95
N ARG A 162 -6.76 -22.41 20.02
CA ARG A 162 -7.71 -22.82 18.97
C ARG A 162 -9.12 -23.13 19.48
N PHE A 163 -9.24 -23.72 20.67
CA PHE A 163 -10.51 -24.15 21.28
C PHE A 163 -10.95 -23.21 22.41
N THR A 164 -10.29 -22.07 22.56
CA THR A 164 -10.68 -21.02 23.51
C THR A 164 -11.56 -20.00 22.79
N TYR A 165 -12.74 -19.74 23.32
CA TYR A 165 -13.73 -18.83 22.73
C TYR A 165 -13.65 -17.41 23.32
N HIS A 166 -14.31 -16.45 22.64
CA HIS A 166 -14.31 -15.03 23.00
C HIS A 166 -15.27 -14.73 24.16
N TRP A 167 -15.05 -15.35 25.32
CA TRP A 167 -15.90 -15.18 26.50
C TRP A 167 -15.94 -13.74 27.01
N GLU A 168 -14.89 -12.95 26.78
CA GLU A 168 -14.83 -11.54 27.12
C GLU A 168 -15.74 -10.64 26.26
N ASP A 169 -16.26 -11.16 25.16
CA ASP A 169 -17.13 -10.39 24.26
C ASP A 169 -18.59 -10.34 24.74
N ILE A 170 -18.97 -11.17 25.71
CA ILE A 170 -20.35 -11.29 26.21
C ILE A 170 -20.47 -10.99 27.72
N GLY A 171 -21.65 -10.53 28.12
CA GLY A 171 -22.02 -10.30 29.52
C GLY A 171 -22.57 -11.55 30.21
N ILE A 172 -22.78 -11.44 31.52
CA ILE A 172 -23.30 -12.56 32.31
C ILE A 172 -24.75 -12.94 32.00
N GLU A 173 -25.60 -11.97 31.63
CA GLU A 173 -26.99 -12.23 31.25
C GLU A 173 -27.07 -12.97 29.91
N GLU A 174 -26.23 -12.59 28.95
CA GLU A 174 -26.07 -13.32 27.69
C GLU A 174 -25.58 -14.74 27.95
N LEU A 175 -24.62 -14.93 28.87
CA LEU A 175 -24.16 -16.27 29.24
C LEU A 175 -25.30 -17.14 29.78
N LYS A 176 -26.18 -16.61 30.65
CA LYS A 176 -27.33 -17.35 31.19
C LYS A 176 -28.29 -17.78 30.08
N ILE A 177 -28.63 -16.87 29.17
CA ILE A 177 -29.50 -17.15 28.02
C ILE A 177 -28.90 -18.25 27.15
N MET A 178 -27.58 -18.20 26.90
CA MET A 178 -26.90 -19.22 26.12
C MET A 178 -26.92 -20.58 26.83
N VAL A 179 -26.66 -20.61 28.15
CA VAL A 179 -26.67 -21.85 28.94
C VAL A 179 -28.05 -22.49 28.94
N ASP A 180 -29.10 -21.72 29.17
CA ASP A 180 -30.48 -22.23 29.13
C ASP A 180 -30.81 -22.83 27.76
N TRP A 181 -30.37 -22.17 26.69
CA TRP A 181 -30.52 -22.67 25.33
C TRP A 181 -29.71 -23.95 25.06
N LEU A 182 -28.47 -24.06 25.54
CA LEU A 182 -27.64 -25.27 25.38
C LEU A 182 -28.21 -26.47 26.16
N LEU A 183 -28.83 -26.22 27.32
CA LEU A 183 -29.45 -27.26 28.16
C LEU A 183 -30.74 -27.83 27.56
N ASP A 184 -31.42 -27.10 26.66
CA ASP A 184 -32.55 -27.60 25.87
C ASP A 184 -32.13 -28.68 24.83
N GLY A 185 -30.82 -28.85 24.61
CA GLY A 185 -30.25 -29.80 23.65
C GLY A 185 -29.97 -31.19 24.21
N TYR A 186 -29.39 -32.04 23.36
CA TYR A 186 -28.90 -33.37 23.74
C TYR A 186 -27.58 -33.69 23.00
N ILE A 187 -26.79 -34.60 23.57
CA ILE A 187 -25.55 -35.09 22.95
C ILE A 187 -25.89 -36.33 22.14
N ASP A 188 -25.62 -36.28 20.84
CA ASP A 188 -25.74 -37.43 19.95
C ASP A 188 -24.44 -38.24 19.99
N ASN A 189 -24.48 -39.40 20.67
CA ASN A 189 -23.31 -40.27 20.84
C ASN A 189 -22.84 -40.90 19.51
N ASN A 190 -23.68 -40.96 18.47
CA ASN A 190 -23.29 -41.54 17.19
C ASN A 190 -22.40 -40.60 16.38
N SER A 191 -22.71 -39.30 16.43
CA SER A 191 -21.95 -38.25 15.72
C SER A 191 -20.94 -37.54 16.62
N ASN A 192 -21.01 -37.75 17.95
CA ASN A 192 -20.25 -37.02 18.97
C ASN A 192 -20.44 -35.50 18.81
N GLU A 193 -21.70 -35.07 18.72
CA GLU A 193 -22.09 -33.67 18.53
C GLU A 193 -23.15 -33.26 19.56
N LEU A 194 -23.08 -32.02 20.05
CA LEU A 194 -24.19 -31.42 20.77
C LEU A 194 -25.22 -30.89 19.77
N VAL A 195 -26.47 -31.33 19.90
CA VAL A 195 -27.59 -30.96 19.04
C VAL A 195 -28.58 -30.10 19.83
N VAL A 196 -28.82 -28.89 19.34
CA VAL A 196 -29.73 -27.91 19.96
C VAL A 196 -30.67 -27.34 18.88
N LYS A 197 -31.89 -26.95 19.23
CA LYS A 197 -32.81 -26.32 18.28
C LYS A 197 -32.29 -24.95 17.84
N ASN A 198 -32.34 -24.66 16.54
CA ASN A 198 -31.96 -23.40 15.93
C ASN A 198 -33.01 -22.30 16.20
N ARG A 199 -33.12 -21.86 17.45
CA ARG A 199 -34.08 -20.84 17.89
C ARG A 199 -33.53 -19.99 19.04
N GLY A 200 -33.97 -18.74 19.09
CA GLY A 200 -33.73 -17.84 20.23
C GLY A 200 -32.35 -17.16 20.22
N ASP A 201 -32.19 -16.26 21.19
CA ASP A 201 -31.00 -15.40 21.31
C ASP A 201 -29.72 -16.18 21.64
N GLY A 202 -29.85 -17.38 22.22
CA GLY A 202 -28.72 -18.28 22.51
C GLY A 202 -27.88 -18.62 21.29
N LYS A 203 -28.50 -18.78 20.11
CA LYS A 203 -27.79 -18.97 18.84
C LYS A 203 -26.94 -17.76 18.48
N ARG A 204 -27.46 -16.54 18.64
CA ARG A 204 -26.69 -15.32 18.36
C ARG A 204 -25.51 -15.20 19.31
N ILE A 205 -25.71 -15.50 20.59
CA ILE A 205 -24.62 -15.46 21.58
C ILE A 205 -23.53 -16.47 21.24
N LEU A 206 -23.88 -17.68 20.80
CA LEU A 206 -22.94 -18.69 20.29
C LEU A 206 -22.11 -18.17 19.10
N GLU A 207 -22.74 -17.44 18.17
CA GLU A 207 -22.05 -16.75 17.06
C GLU A 207 -21.09 -15.67 17.59
N LEU A 208 -21.51 -14.89 18.59
CA LEU A 208 -20.73 -13.78 19.15
C LEU A 208 -19.49 -14.24 19.92
N ILE A 209 -19.53 -15.40 20.59
CA ILE A 209 -18.34 -15.99 21.23
C ILE A 209 -17.44 -16.74 20.25
N GLY A 210 -17.90 -16.93 19.01
CA GLY A 210 -17.11 -17.48 17.92
C GLY A 210 -16.98 -19.01 17.92
N THR A 211 -18.00 -19.73 18.37
CA THR A 211 -17.99 -21.21 18.36
C THR A 211 -18.40 -21.75 16.98
N PRO A 212 -17.58 -22.56 16.29
CA PRO A 212 -17.96 -23.17 15.02
C PRO A 212 -19.08 -24.20 15.20
N HIS A 213 -20.05 -24.19 14.29
CA HIS A 213 -21.19 -25.11 14.33
C HIS A 213 -21.87 -25.19 12.97
N ILE A 214 -22.51 -26.33 12.71
CA ILE A 214 -23.25 -26.61 11.48
C ILE A 214 -24.74 -26.48 11.76
N VAL A 215 -25.49 -25.89 10.83
CA VAL A 215 -26.94 -25.84 10.88
C VAL A 215 -27.52 -26.82 9.86
N ASP A 216 -28.31 -27.76 10.34
CA ASP A 216 -29.06 -28.73 9.54
C ASP A 216 -30.55 -28.58 9.84
N SER A 217 -31.29 -28.05 8.86
CA SER A 217 -32.72 -27.78 8.95
C SER A 217 -33.05 -26.91 10.18
N ASP A 218 -33.63 -27.51 11.23
CA ASP A 218 -34.04 -26.83 12.46
C ASP A 218 -33.04 -26.99 13.62
N ASN A 219 -31.88 -27.63 13.40
CA ASN A 219 -30.93 -27.96 14.47
C ASN A 219 -29.56 -27.32 14.25
N VAL A 220 -28.92 -26.97 15.35
CA VAL A 220 -27.52 -26.55 15.47
C VAL A 220 -26.72 -27.70 16.01
N ARG A 221 -25.68 -28.11 15.29
CA ARG A 221 -24.76 -29.21 15.61
C ARG A 221 -23.39 -28.64 15.95
N ILE A 222 -22.93 -28.91 17.17
CA ILE A 222 -21.66 -28.40 17.70
C ILE A 222 -20.73 -29.59 17.96
N ARG A 223 -19.68 -29.72 17.14
CA ARG A 223 -18.63 -30.73 17.32
C ARG A 223 -17.70 -30.41 18.47
N GLU A 224 -17.34 -29.14 18.64
CA GLU A 224 -16.42 -28.68 19.68
C GLU A 224 -17.14 -28.40 21.01
N PHE A 225 -18.07 -29.29 21.40
CA PHE A 225 -18.91 -29.02 22.56
C PHE A 225 -18.16 -29.19 23.90
N TYR A 226 -17.15 -30.05 24.01
CA TYR A 226 -16.42 -30.18 25.28
C TYR A 226 -15.70 -28.89 25.71
N PRO A 227 -14.88 -28.24 24.84
CA PRO A 227 -14.31 -26.92 25.12
C PRO A 227 -15.35 -25.85 25.49
N LEU A 228 -16.59 -25.97 25.00
CA LEU A 228 -17.67 -25.04 25.29
C LEU A 228 -18.33 -25.31 26.64
N LEU A 229 -18.66 -26.57 26.93
CA LEU A 229 -19.50 -26.96 28.08
C LEU A 229 -18.73 -27.10 29.39
N TYR A 230 -17.46 -27.54 29.36
CA TYR A 230 -16.67 -27.68 30.59
C TYR A 230 -16.46 -26.34 31.31
N PRO A 231 -16.05 -25.26 30.63
CA PRO A 231 -15.86 -23.95 31.28
C PRO A 231 -17.07 -23.43 32.04
N ILE A 232 -18.26 -23.70 31.53
CA ILE A 232 -19.53 -23.23 32.08
C ILE A 232 -20.17 -24.24 33.05
N ARG A 233 -19.52 -25.38 33.33
CA ARG A 233 -19.98 -26.42 34.26
C ARG A 233 -21.37 -26.97 33.96
N VAL A 234 -21.69 -27.14 32.69
CA VAL A 234 -22.99 -27.72 32.28
C VAL A 234 -22.86 -29.18 31.86
N TYR A 235 -21.66 -29.78 32.01
CA TYR A 235 -21.37 -31.15 31.62
C TYR A 235 -20.51 -31.85 32.66
N ASP A 236 -20.98 -33.00 33.16
CA ASP A 236 -20.35 -33.78 34.24
C ASP A 236 -19.45 -34.93 33.74
N GLY A 237 -19.24 -35.04 32.43
CA GLY A 237 -18.53 -36.17 31.80
C GLY A 237 -19.46 -37.28 31.29
N LYS A 238 -20.77 -37.22 31.57
CA LYS A 238 -21.77 -38.19 31.10
C LYS A 238 -23.04 -37.53 30.56
N LYS A 239 -23.52 -36.45 31.18
CA LYS A 239 -24.80 -35.78 30.84
C LYS A 239 -24.73 -34.26 31.03
N LEU A 240 -25.69 -33.58 30.40
CA LEU A 240 -25.94 -32.15 30.62
C LEU A 240 -26.60 -31.93 31.98
N THR A 241 -26.08 -31.00 32.78
CA THR A 241 -26.59 -30.74 34.14
C THR A 241 -26.64 -29.25 34.46
N ARG A 242 -27.79 -28.75 34.93
CA ARG A 242 -27.96 -27.35 35.36
C ARG A 242 -27.42 -27.06 36.77
N LYS A 243 -27.36 -28.07 37.63
CA LYS A 243 -27.12 -27.90 39.07
C LYS A 243 -25.81 -27.18 39.39
N GLU A 244 -24.73 -27.56 38.72
CA GLU A 244 -23.41 -26.96 38.98
C GLU A 244 -23.31 -25.52 38.49
N PHE A 245 -23.83 -25.23 37.29
CA PHE A 245 -23.90 -23.86 36.77
C PHE A 245 -24.74 -22.97 37.68
N GLN A 246 -25.91 -23.43 38.13
CA GLN A 246 -26.79 -22.66 39.01
C GLN A 246 -26.10 -22.32 40.35
N ASN A 247 -25.38 -23.28 40.93
CA ASN A 247 -24.64 -23.04 42.17
C ASN A 247 -23.46 -22.07 41.94
N ALA A 248 -22.77 -22.18 40.81
CA ALA A 248 -21.68 -21.27 40.45
C ALA A 248 -22.18 -19.83 40.21
N ILE A 249 -23.32 -19.67 39.51
CA ILE A 249 -23.85 -18.35 39.14
C ILE A 249 -24.41 -17.60 40.37
N GLU A 250 -25.04 -18.31 41.31
CA GLU A 250 -25.53 -17.73 42.57
C GLU A 250 -24.38 -17.20 43.45
N ASN A 251 -23.22 -17.86 43.38
CA ASN A 251 -22.02 -17.46 44.10
C ASN A 251 -21.14 -16.44 43.35
N PHE A 252 -21.52 -16.07 42.12
CA PHE A 252 -20.75 -15.14 41.30
C PHE A 252 -21.20 -13.68 41.51
N LYS A 253 -20.22 -12.79 41.76
CA LYS A 253 -20.46 -11.35 41.95
C LYS A 253 -19.87 -10.48 40.82
N GLY A 254 -19.32 -11.09 39.77
CA GLY A 254 -18.75 -10.38 38.63
C GLY A 254 -19.79 -9.98 37.57
N ARG A 255 -19.37 -9.21 36.56
CA ARG A 255 -20.26 -8.69 35.50
C ARG A 255 -20.04 -9.34 34.13
N ASP A 256 -18.83 -9.84 33.87
CA ASP A 256 -18.44 -10.43 32.58
C ASP A 256 -18.39 -11.95 32.62
N ALA A 257 -18.64 -12.58 31.45
CA ALA A 257 -18.65 -14.04 31.33
C ALA A 257 -17.24 -14.65 31.48
N PHE A 258 -16.19 -13.95 31.06
CA PHE A 258 -14.81 -14.44 31.22
C PHE A 258 -14.45 -14.64 32.70
N SER A 259 -14.71 -13.66 33.56
CA SER A 259 -14.44 -13.76 35.00
C SER A 259 -15.23 -14.89 35.68
N PHE A 260 -16.40 -15.26 35.12
CA PHE A 260 -17.15 -16.43 35.58
C PHE A 260 -16.42 -17.72 35.22
N VAL A 261 -16.06 -17.91 33.95
CA VAL A 261 -15.39 -19.13 33.50
C VAL A 261 -13.99 -19.26 34.11
N GLU A 262 -13.23 -18.17 34.27
CA GLU A 262 -11.92 -18.18 34.90
C GLU A 262 -11.97 -18.70 36.34
N ARG A 263 -13.01 -18.33 37.10
CA ARG A 263 -13.14 -18.68 38.52
C ARG A 263 -13.69 -20.07 38.77
N PHE A 264 -14.68 -20.49 37.97
CA PHE A 264 -15.46 -21.69 38.26
C PHE A 264 -15.16 -22.86 37.31
N SER A 265 -14.50 -22.63 36.18
CA SER A 265 -14.18 -23.68 35.21
C SER A 265 -13.31 -24.76 35.85
N PRO A 266 -13.59 -26.06 35.59
CA PRO A 266 -12.71 -27.16 35.96
C PRO A 266 -11.39 -27.19 35.17
N ILE A 267 -11.30 -26.41 34.09
CA ILE A 267 -10.11 -26.27 33.24
C ILE A 267 -9.62 -24.82 33.25
N LYS A 268 -8.31 -24.62 33.22
CA LYS A 268 -7.74 -23.27 33.21
C LYS A 268 -7.98 -22.61 31.86
N LEU A 269 -8.34 -21.32 31.86
CA LEU A 269 -8.57 -20.53 30.65
C LEU A 269 -7.75 -19.24 30.68
N ARG A 270 -7.50 -18.70 29.49
CA ARG A 270 -6.91 -17.37 29.27
C ARG A 270 -7.78 -16.60 28.28
N ARG A 271 -7.69 -15.27 28.30
CA ARG A 271 -8.48 -14.38 27.43
C ARG A 271 -8.06 -14.54 25.97
N LYS A 272 -9.01 -14.88 25.09
CA LYS A 272 -8.73 -15.18 23.68
C LYS A 272 -8.51 -13.93 22.85
N SER A 273 -9.34 -12.92 23.04
CA SER A 273 -9.40 -11.69 22.23
C SER A 273 -8.26 -10.75 22.57
N GLY A 274 -7.98 -10.51 23.85
CA GLY A 274 -7.03 -9.48 24.28
C GLY A 274 -7.44 -8.09 23.78
N THR A 275 -6.90 -7.65 22.65
CA THR A 275 -7.12 -6.33 22.06
C THR A 275 -7.57 -6.42 20.60
N TYR A 276 -8.62 -5.67 20.22
CA TYR A 276 -9.03 -5.47 18.84
C TYR A 276 -8.43 -4.19 18.24
N ILE A 277 -8.05 -4.26 16.97
CA ILE A 277 -7.43 -3.16 16.21
C ILE A 277 -8.38 -2.71 15.11
N GLY A 278 -8.79 -1.44 15.17
CA GLY A 278 -9.52 -0.80 14.09
C GLY A 278 -8.65 -0.62 12.84
N ALA A 279 -9.24 -0.77 11.66
CA ALA A 279 -8.51 -0.71 10.40
C ALA A 279 -9.39 -0.18 9.24
N ARG A 280 -8.76 0.59 8.36
CA ARG A 280 -9.38 1.04 7.09
C ARG A 280 -8.38 1.06 5.95
N MET A 281 -8.87 0.88 4.73
CA MET A 281 -8.03 0.99 3.54
C MET A 281 -7.47 2.41 3.38
N GLY A 282 -6.16 2.49 3.25
CA GLY A 282 -5.38 3.66 2.86
C GLY A 282 -5.23 3.71 1.35
N ARG A 283 -4.00 3.89 0.86
CA ARG A 283 -3.67 3.88 -0.57
C ARG A 283 -3.57 2.44 -1.09
N PRO A 284 -4.01 2.16 -2.33
CA PRO A 284 -3.69 0.88 -2.96
C PRO A 284 -2.19 0.78 -3.22
N GLU A 285 -1.72 -0.43 -3.43
CA GLU A 285 -0.38 -0.75 -3.92
C GLU A 285 -0.10 -0.11 -5.29
N LYS A 286 1.17 0.12 -5.62
CA LYS A 286 1.57 0.75 -6.87
C LYS A 286 2.85 0.13 -7.43
N ALA A 287 2.81 -0.22 -8.71
CA ALA A 287 3.99 -0.55 -9.51
C ALA A 287 3.78 0.07 -10.90
N LYS A 288 4.40 1.24 -11.16
CA LYS A 288 4.17 2.00 -12.38
C LYS A 288 5.33 2.91 -12.77
N GLU A 289 5.56 3.09 -14.06
CA GLU A 289 6.53 4.03 -14.58
C GLU A 289 6.23 5.50 -14.19
N ARG A 290 7.27 6.24 -13.79
CA ARG A 290 7.12 7.64 -13.37
C ARG A 290 7.07 8.56 -14.59
N LYS A 291 5.86 8.88 -15.03
CA LYS A 291 5.61 9.82 -16.14
C LYS A 291 5.44 11.24 -15.62
N MET A 292 6.10 12.20 -16.28
CA MET A 292 5.70 13.60 -16.18
C MET A 292 4.25 13.79 -16.64
N GLN A 293 3.62 14.87 -16.21
CA GLN A 293 2.33 15.31 -16.76
C GLN A 293 2.52 16.60 -17.55
N PRO A 294 2.43 16.55 -18.89
CA PRO A 294 2.27 15.38 -19.77
C PRO A 294 3.56 14.54 -19.89
N PRO A 295 3.49 13.28 -20.41
CA PRO A 295 4.66 12.42 -20.58
C PRO A 295 5.67 12.99 -21.59
N VAL A 296 6.96 12.77 -21.34
CA VAL A 296 8.07 13.36 -22.10
C VAL A 296 9.10 12.27 -22.43
N HIS A 297 9.67 12.32 -23.65
CA HIS A 297 10.78 11.46 -24.07
C HIS A 297 12.11 12.23 -24.13
N SER A 298 12.08 13.54 -24.42
CA SER A 298 13.28 14.39 -24.55
C SER A 298 13.12 15.70 -23.78
N LEU A 299 14.16 16.09 -23.05
CA LEU A 299 14.26 17.42 -22.44
C LEU A 299 14.71 18.47 -23.47
N PHE A 300 14.00 18.57 -24.60
CA PHE A 300 14.25 19.55 -25.66
C PHE A 300 13.07 20.54 -25.78
N PRO A 301 13.31 21.86 -25.77
CA PRO A 301 12.26 22.87 -25.84
C PRO A 301 11.71 23.02 -27.27
N ILE A 302 10.39 22.89 -27.43
CA ILE A 302 9.71 23.05 -28.74
C ILE A 302 8.59 24.10 -28.74
N GLY A 303 8.43 24.88 -27.66
CA GLY A 303 7.42 25.93 -27.59
C GLY A 303 6.00 25.41 -27.82
N ASN A 304 5.25 26.09 -28.69
CA ASN A 304 3.91 25.66 -29.12
C ASN A 304 3.92 24.93 -30.49
N TYR A 305 5.09 24.76 -31.11
CA TYR A 305 5.22 24.21 -32.46
C TYR A 305 4.88 22.71 -32.53
N GLY A 306 4.98 21.98 -31.41
CA GLY A 306 4.61 20.56 -31.32
C GLY A 306 3.13 20.27 -31.03
N GLY A 307 2.24 21.26 -31.17
CA GLY A 307 0.81 21.09 -30.91
C GLY A 307 0.46 20.77 -29.45
N LYS A 308 -0.73 20.20 -29.22
CA LYS A 308 -1.23 19.89 -27.86
C LYS A 308 -0.42 18.78 -27.17
N GLU A 309 0.05 17.80 -27.95
CA GLU A 309 0.81 16.65 -27.46
C GLU A 309 2.32 16.90 -27.31
N ARG A 310 2.80 18.07 -27.76
CA ARG A 310 4.22 18.46 -27.69
C ARG A 310 5.13 17.50 -28.48
N LEU A 311 4.74 17.18 -29.72
CA LEU A 311 5.51 16.30 -30.60
C LEU A 311 6.65 17.05 -31.28
N ILE A 312 7.87 16.53 -31.17
CA ILE A 312 9.06 17.05 -31.84
C ILE A 312 8.97 16.79 -33.34
N ASN A 313 8.43 15.64 -33.76
CA ASN A 313 8.21 15.31 -35.17
C ASN A 313 7.37 16.39 -35.87
N LEU A 314 6.29 16.84 -35.24
CA LEU A 314 5.43 17.91 -35.75
C LEU A 314 6.15 19.27 -35.73
N ALA A 315 6.92 19.55 -34.68
CA ALA A 315 7.73 20.76 -34.64
C ALA A 315 8.76 20.80 -35.78
N ALA A 316 9.33 19.65 -36.16
CA ALA A 316 10.32 19.50 -37.23
C ALA A 316 9.75 19.66 -38.65
N GLU A 317 8.42 19.71 -38.83
CA GLU A 317 7.81 20.13 -40.09
C GLU A 317 8.07 21.62 -40.36
N ASN A 318 8.23 22.41 -39.29
CA ASN A 318 8.70 23.79 -39.39
C ASN A 318 10.21 23.80 -39.65
N ASP A 319 10.66 24.69 -40.50
CA ASP A 319 12.09 24.82 -40.81
C ASP A 319 12.88 25.33 -39.59
N THR A 320 12.36 26.37 -38.94
CA THR A 320 12.92 27.00 -37.75
C THR A 320 11.89 27.15 -36.63
N ILE A 321 12.35 27.06 -35.38
CA ILE A 321 11.56 27.35 -34.18
C ILE A 321 12.27 28.37 -33.31
N ASN A 322 11.51 29.27 -32.67
CA ASN A 322 12.05 30.25 -31.74
C ASN A 322 11.78 29.81 -30.30
N VAL A 323 12.83 29.47 -29.55
CA VAL A 323 12.73 28.96 -28.17
C VAL A 323 13.85 29.49 -27.28
N GLU A 324 13.59 29.52 -25.96
CA GLU A 324 14.61 29.86 -24.97
C GLU A 324 15.55 28.69 -24.72
N ILE A 325 16.84 28.89 -24.98
CA ILE A 325 17.88 27.86 -24.94
C ILE A 325 19.22 28.43 -24.49
N ALA A 326 20.10 27.58 -23.94
CA ALA A 326 21.42 27.96 -23.49
C ALA A 326 22.26 28.62 -24.60
N ARG A 327 23.00 29.68 -24.24
CA ARG A 327 23.86 30.44 -25.16
C ARG A 327 25.32 30.06 -24.97
N TYR A 328 25.84 29.21 -25.85
CA TYR A 328 27.25 28.88 -25.95
C TYR A 328 27.91 29.60 -27.13
N TYR A 329 29.20 29.90 -27.02
CA TYR A 329 29.99 30.51 -28.09
C TYR A 329 31.17 29.61 -28.45
N CYS A 330 31.26 29.22 -29.72
CA CYS A 330 32.39 28.46 -30.24
C CYS A 330 33.50 29.41 -30.69
N LEU A 331 34.69 29.32 -30.08
CA LEU A 331 35.83 30.18 -30.41
C LEU A 331 36.40 29.92 -31.82
N LYS A 332 36.31 28.67 -32.30
CA LYS A 332 36.83 28.25 -33.61
C LYS A 332 35.91 28.65 -34.76
N CYS A 333 34.61 28.31 -34.66
CA CYS A 333 33.62 28.68 -35.67
C CYS A 333 33.15 30.14 -35.56
N LYS A 334 33.44 30.83 -34.44
CA LYS A 334 32.97 32.19 -34.12
C LYS A 334 31.44 32.35 -34.20
N LYS A 335 30.70 31.28 -33.85
CA LYS A 335 29.23 31.23 -33.88
C LYS A 335 28.67 30.85 -32.51
N TYR A 336 27.45 31.32 -32.24
CA TYR A 336 26.68 30.85 -31.09
C TYR A 336 26.05 29.50 -31.38
N VAL A 337 26.13 28.61 -30.39
CA VAL A 337 25.56 27.27 -30.38
C VAL A 337 24.85 27.05 -29.04
N PHE A 338 24.17 25.93 -28.87
CA PHE A 338 23.39 25.64 -27.65
C PHE A 338 23.85 24.37 -26.90
N PHE A 339 24.92 23.72 -27.39
CA PHE A 339 25.59 22.61 -26.72
C PHE A 339 26.99 23.04 -26.25
N SER A 340 27.52 22.31 -25.26
CA SER A 340 28.88 22.49 -24.78
C SER A 340 29.96 22.07 -25.80
N VAL A 341 29.59 21.28 -26.80
CA VAL A 341 30.45 20.90 -27.92
C VAL A 341 29.85 21.44 -29.20
N CYS A 342 30.67 22.14 -30.00
CA CYS A 342 30.22 22.73 -31.25
C CYS A 342 29.93 21.62 -32.29
N PRO A 343 28.72 21.55 -32.86
CA PRO A 343 28.37 20.49 -33.82
C PRO A 343 29.10 20.61 -35.16
N GLU A 344 29.69 21.77 -35.49
CA GLU A 344 30.42 21.98 -36.75
C GLU A 344 31.90 21.57 -36.66
N CYS A 345 32.59 21.89 -35.55
CA CYS A 345 34.04 21.70 -35.43
C CYS A 345 34.48 20.79 -34.28
N ASN A 346 33.52 20.28 -33.50
CA ASN A 346 33.72 19.38 -32.35
C ASN A 346 34.57 19.94 -31.20
N GLU A 347 34.85 21.26 -31.19
CA GLU A 347 35.52 21.93 -30.09
C GLU A 347 34.56 22.32 -28.97
N ASN A 348 35.10 22.45 -27.75
CA ASN A 348 34.34 22.92 -26.59
C ASN A 348 33.92 24.39 -26.79
N ALA A 349 32.62 24.63 -26.62
CA ALA A 349 32.02 25.95 -26.65
C ALA A 349 31.89 26.51 -25.23
N VAL A 350 32.02 27.82 -25.08
CA VAL A 350 31.99 28.51 -23.78
C VAL A 350 30.62 29.10 -23.53
N LEU A 351 30.04 28.83 -22.36
CA LEU A 351 28.75 29.39 -21.96
C LEU A 351 28.90 30.90 -21.69
N ARG A 352 28.05 31.73 -22.30
CA ARG A 352 28.12 33.20 -22.18
C ARG A 352 26.88 33.76 -21.51
N ARG A 353 27.04 34.76 -20.64
CA ARG A 353 25.91 35.48 -20.03
C ARG A 353 25.53 36.70 -20.86
N ILE A 354 24.25 36.99 -20.89
CA ILE A 354 23.67 38.17 -21.54
C ILE A 354 22.81 38.94 -20.55
N CYS A 355 22.90 40.27 -20.60
CA CYS A 355 22.02 41.12 -19.81
C CYS A 355 20.63 41.20 -20.47
N PRO A 356 19.54 40.77 -19.80
CA PRO A 356 18.20 40.80 -20.39
C PRO A 356 17.69 42.22 -20.69
N SER A 357 18.18 43.23 -19.95
CA SER A 357 17.75 44.63 -20.12
C SER A 357 18.42 45.36 -21.29
N CYS A 358 19.69 45.08 -21.55
CA CYS A 358 20.51 45.90 -22.46
C CYS A 358 21.32 45.09 -23.47
N GLY A 359 21.18 43.76 -23.49
CA GLY A 359 21.80 42.85 -24.46
C GLY A 359 23.33 42.72 -24.35
N ALA A 360 23.97 43.42 -23.42
CA ALA A 360 25.41 43.37 -23.24
C ALA A 360 25.86 41.99 -22.74
N GLU A 361 26.91 41.46 -23.37
CA GLU A 361 27.60 40.27 -22.87
C GLU A 361 28.40 40.60 -21.62
N SER A 362 28.42 39.66 -20.68
CA SER A 362 29.13 39.81 -19.41
C SER A 362 29.57 38.43 -18.94
N ASP A 363 30.70 38.36 -18.25
CA ASP A 363 31.11 37.15 -17.54
C ASP A 363 30.63 37.17 -16.07
N LYS A 364 30.20 38.34 -15.56
CA LYS A 364 29.71 38.56 -14.19
C LYS A 364 28.20 38.37 -14.09
N GLU A 365 27.72 37.95 -12.92
CA GLU A 365 26.29 37.74 -12.61
C GLU A 365 25.44 39.01 -12.66
N MET A 366 26.05 40.16 -12.38
CA MET A 366 25.42 41.46 -12.50
C MET A 366 26.00 42.23 -13.67
N CYS A 367 25.12 42.79 -14.50
CA CYS A 367 25.51 43.64 -15.59
C CYS A 367 26.11 44.95 -15.07
N GLN A 368 27.32 45.29 -15.50
CA GLN A 368 28.01 46.51 -15.05
C GLN A 368 27.28 47.79 -15.50
N ARG A 369 26.55 47.74 -16.63
CA ARG A 369 25.82 48.88 -17.18
C ARG A 369 24.43 49.04 -16.56
N CYS A 370 23.74 47.93 -16.33
CA CYS A 370 22.30 47.90 -16.11
C CYS A 370 21.95 47.46 -14.68
N LYS A 371 22.94 46.98 -13.91
CA LYS A 371 22.84 46.38 -12.56
C LYS A 371 21.80 45.26 -12.43
N SER A 372 21.23 44.80 -13.54
CA SER A 372 20.33 43.65 -13.58
C SER A 372 21.11 42.33 -13.64
N HIS A 373 20.48 41.26 -13.16
CA HIS A 373 21.04 39.92 -13.24
C HIS A 373 21.14 39.46 -14.69
N THR A 374 22.31 38.99 -15.08
CA THR A 374 22.57 38.42 -16.39
C THR A 374 22.07 36.97 -16.45
N ILE A 375 21.58 36.54 -17.60
CA ILE A 375 21.05 35.19 -17.83
C ILE A 375 21.96 34.39 -18.78
N LEU A 376 21.89 33.06 -18.71
CA LEU A 376 22.74 32.12 -19.47
C LEU A 376 22.05 31.54 -20.72
N TYR A 377 20.86 32.07 -21.04
CA TYR A 377 20.02 31.60 -22.13
C TYR A 377 19.43 32.81 -22.85
N GLU A 378 19.00 32.58 -24.08
CA GLU A 378 18.27 33.59 -24.87
C GLU A 378 17.26 32.91 -25.78
N LYS A 379 16.41 33.70 -26.43
CA LYS A 379 15.56 33.19 -27.52
C LYS A 379 16.39 33.09 -28.79
N MET A 380 16.59 31.88 -29.28
CA MET A 380 17.32 31.61 -30.51
C MET A 380 16.42 30.95 -31.55
N ASP A 381 16.68 31.24 -32.82
CA ASP A 381 16.07 30.52 -33.94
C ASP A 381 16.86 29.24 -34.21
N ILE A 382 16.20 28.11 -34.00
CA ILE A 382 16.80 26.78 -34.14
C ILE A 382 16.25 26.13 -35.41
N LYS A 383 17.15 25.71 -36.31
CA LYS A 383 16.82 24.87 -37.47
C LYS A 383 16.47 23.44 -37.05
N ILE A 384 15.28 23.27 -36.46
CA ILE A 384 14.84 22.00 -35.88
C ILE A 384 14.75 20.89 -36.92
N LYS A 385 14.40 21.21 -38.17
CA LYS A 385 14.28 20.25 -39.26
C LYS A 385 15.63 19.57 -39.58
N ASP A 386 16.71 20.34 -39.60
CA ASP A 386 18.05 19.82 -39.85
C ASP A 386 18.55 18.97 -38.68
N LEU A 387 18.36 19.46 -37.44
CA LEU A 387 18.70 18.72 -36.23
C LEU A 387 17.96 17.38 -36.16
N TRP A 388 16.67 17.40 -36.47
CA TRP A 388 15.82 16.22 -36.48
C TRP A 388 16.26 15.20 -37.54
N LYS A 389 16.53 15.66 -38.77
CA LYS A 389 17.05 14.79 -39.85
C LYS A 389 18.39 14.17 -39.47
N ASN A 390 19.31 14.95 -38.89
CA ASN A 390 20.62 14.45 -38.47
C ASN A 390 20.50 13.44 -37.32
N ALA A 391 19.64 13.70 -36.35
CA ALA A 391 19.35 12.76 -35.27
C ALA A 391 18.79 11.44 -35.82
N ILE A 392 17.82 11.51 -36.74
CA ILE A 392 17.25 10.30 -37.38
C ILE A 392 18.31 9.51 -38.14
N LYS A 393 19.19 10.18 -38.89
CA LYS A 393 20.28 9.50 -39.62
C LYS A 393 21.21 8.73 -38.70
N ARG A 394 21.44 9.22 -37.48
CA ARG A 394 22.34 8.57 -36.50
C ARG A 394 21.67 7.41 -35.78
N VAL A 395 20.47 7.63 -35.23
CA VAL A 395 19.86 6.66 -34.30
C VAL A 395 18.63 5.93 -34.85
N GLY A 396 18.15 6.28 -36.04
CA GLY A 396 16.91 5.80 -36.64
C GLY A 396 15.71 6.70 -36.34
N SER A 397 14.51 6.30 -36.77
CA SER A 397 13.27 7.05 -36.56
C SER A 397 12.40 6.47 -35.43
N ALA A 398 11.50 7.31 -34.90
CA ALA A 398 10.43 6.91 -33.99
C ALA A 398 9.16 7.73 -34.31
N GLU A 399 7.98 7.14 -34.13
CA GLU A 399 6.72 7.75 -34.56
C GLU A 399 6.36 9.02 -33.77
N LYS A 400 6.30 8.93 -32.44
CA LYS A 400 5.83 10.01 -31.57
C LYS A 400 6.88 10.38 -30.51
N VAL A 401 7.73 11.34 -30.82
CA VAL A 401 8.73 11.85 -29.87
C VAL A 401 8.20 13.09 -29.16
N LYS A 402 8.04 13.02 -27.83
CA LYS A 402 7.47 14.10 -27.02
C LYS A 402 8.58 14.93 -26.37
N GLY A 403 8.56 16.24 -26.63
CA GLY A 403 9.48 17.22 -26.05
C GLY A 403 8.85 18.01 -24.89
N VAL A 404 9.58 19.02 -24.42
CA VAL A 404 9.08 19.97 -23.41
C VAL A 404 8.65 21.27 -24.07
N LYS A 405 7.66 21.95 -23.48
CA LYS A 405 7.23 23.28 -23.97
C LYS A 405 8.34 24.32 -23.81
N GLY A 406 9.14 24.20 -22.77
CA GLY A 406 10.28 25.06 -22.48
C GLY A 406 11.07 24.47 -21.32
N MET A 407 12.35 24.83 -21.24
CA MET A 407 13.22 24.38 -20.17
C MET A 407 12.90 25.12 -18.86
N ILE A 408 12.84 24.35 -17.77
CA ILE A 408 12.59 24.84 -16.39
C ILE A 408 13.88 24.92 -15.55
N SER A 409 14.99 24.43 -16.10
CA SER A 409 16.32 24.50 -15.52
C SER A 409 16.91 25.91 -15.63
N GLU A 410 17.74 26.29 -14.66
CA GLU A 410 18.46 27.57 -14.62
C GLU A 410 19.25 27.86 -15.92
N TYR A 411 19.96 26.84 -16.41
CA TYR A 411 20.83 26.98 -17.60
C TYR A 411 20.09 26.86 -18.94
N LYS A 412 18.86 26.33 -18.93
CA LYS A 412 18.09 25.95 -20.13
C LYS A 412 18.88 25.17 -21.20
N ILE A 413 19.78 24.29 -20.77
CA ILE A 413 20.56 23.43 -21.67
C ILE A 413 19.66 22.27 -22.11
N PRO A 414 19.41 22.09 -23.41
CA PRO A 414 18.56 21.00 -23.88
C PRO A 414 19.30 19.65 -23.79
N GLU A 415 18.53 18.58 -23.82
CA GLU A 415 19.07 17.25 -24.10
C GLU A 415 19.22 17.01 -25.61
N HIS A 416 20.17 16.15 -26.01
CA HIS A 416 20.29 15.70 -27.40
C HIS A 416 19.03 14.99 -27.90
N LEU A 417 18.60 15.29 -29.13
CA LEU A 417 17.38 14.73 -29.72
C LEU A 417 17.50 13.21 -29.94
N GLU A 418 18.71 12.73 -30.21
CA GLU A 418 19.03 11.32 -30.38
C GLU A 418 18.55 10.49 -29.17
N LYS A 419 18.82 10.96 -27.94
CA LYS A 419 18.34 10.29 -26.71
C LYS A 419 16.81 10.24 -26.67
N GLY A 420 16.16 11.34 -27.05
CA GLY A 420 14.70 11.43 -27.14
C GLY A 420 14.06 10.42 -28.11
N ILE A 421 14.68 10.23 -29.28
CA ILE A 421 14.24 9.27 -30.29
C ILE A 421 14.40 7.84 -29.77
N LEU A 422 15.57 7.52 -29.20
CA LEU A 422 15.84 6.20 -28.62
C LEU A 422 14.87 5.86 -27.48
N ARG A 423 14.57 6.83 -26.60
CA ARG A 423 13.56 6.64 -25.54
C ARG A 423 12.18 6.35 -26.10
N ALA A 424 11.77 7.10 -27.12
CA ALA A 424 10.48 6.88 -27.77
C ALA A 424 10.38 5.52 -28.48
N ARG A 425 11.47 5.06 -29.11
CA ARG A 425 11.52 3.73 -29.75
C ARG A 425 11.35 2.59 -28.73
N ASN A 426 11.90 2.77 -27.54
CA ASN A 426 11.84 1.79 -26.45
C ASN A 426 10.64 2.01 -25.49
N ASP A 427 9.73 2.94 -25.78
CA ASP A 427 8.60 3.32 -24.91
C ASP A 427 9.01 3.59 -23.44
N VAL A 428 10.09 4.36 -23.26
CA VAL A 428 10.57 4.82 -21.96
C VAL A 428 10.48 6.34 -21.82
N TYR A 429 10.29 6.82 -20.60
CA TYR A 429 9.92 8.21 -20.32
C TYR A 429 10.94 8.85 -19.38
N VAL A 430 11.36 10.06 -19.72
CA VAL A 430 12.39 10.78 -18.97
C VAL A 430 11.77 11.60 -17.84
N PHE A 431 12.45 11.64 -16.70
CA PHE A 431 12.13 12.55 -15.59
C PHE A 431 12.94 13.85 -15.66
N LYS A 432 12.77 14.75 -14.69
CA LYS A 432 13.20 16.15 -14.80
C LYS A 432 14.72 16.32 -14.83
N ASP A 433 15.42 15.32 -14.34
CA ASP A 433 16.87 15.26 -14.20
C ASP A 433 17.56 14.45 -15.29
N GLY A 434 16.80 13.91 -16.25
CA GLY A 434 17.30 13.07 -17.34
C GLY A 434 17.22 11.56 -17.09
N THR A 435 16.91 11.15 -15.86
CA THR A 435 16.82 9.72 -15.47
C THR A 435 15.49 9.10 -15.86
N ILE A 436 15.45 7.76 -15.95
CA ILE A 436 14.22 6.99 -16.16
C ILE A 436 13.87 6.24 -14.87
N ARG A 437 12.64 6.38 -14.39
CA ARG A 437 12.25 5.89 -13.06
C ARG A 437 11.00 5.02 -13.09
N PHE A 438 10.98 4.04 -12.20
CA PHE A 438 9.82 3.20 -11.93
C PHE A 438 9.44 3.31 -10.45
N ASP A 439 8.19 3.62 -10.15
CA ASP A 439 7.70 3.72 -8.77
C ASP A 439 7.13 2.37 -8.33
N ALA A 440 7.56 1.88 -7.17
CA ALA A 440 7.02 0.70 -6.52
C ALA A 440 6.68 1.01 -5.05
N THR A 441 5.65 0.36 -4.50
CA THR A 441 5.35 0.40 -3.06
C THR A 441 6.40 -0.39 -2.30
N ASP A 442 6.91 0.17 -1.20
CA ASP A 442 7.97 -0.44 -0.41
C ASP A 442 7.43 -1.52 0.51
N ALA A 443 8.04 -2.72 0.47
CA ALA A 443 7.73 -3.82 1.37
C ALA A 443 9.02 -4.37 2.02
N PRO A 444 9.05 -4.56 3.35
CA PRO A 444 10.21 -5.13 4.01
C PRO A 444 10.25 -6.64 3.77
N MET A 445 11.45 -7.17 3.69
CA MET A 445 11.70 -8.60 3.68
C MET A 445 13.06 -8.87 4.31
N THR A 446 13.13 -9.83 5.22
CA THR A 446 14.42 -10.30 5.78
C THR A 446 14.82 -11.67 5.28
N HIS A 447 13.85 -12.47 4.84
CA HIS A 447 14.08 -13.84 4.42
C HIS A 447 13.14 -14.23 3.27
N PHE A 448 13.61 -15.06 2.35
CA PHE A 448 12.87 -15.50 1.17
C PHE A 448 13.13 -16.97 0.85
N ARG A 449 12.26 -17.59 0.05
CA ARG A 449 12.51 -18.87 -0.61
C ARG A 449 12.81 -18.62 -2.09
N ALA A 450 13.64 -19.47 -2.71
CA ALA A 450 13.98 -19.32 -4.12
C ALA A 450 12.74 -19.34 -5.03
N ARG A 451 11.75 -20.17 -4.69
CA ARG A 451 10.44 -20.22 -5.38
C ARG A 451 9.70 -18.89 -5.37
N GLU A 452 9.72 -18.15 -4.26
CA GLU A 452 8.93 -16.91 -4.10
C GLU A 452 9.43 -15.77 -5.02
N ILE A 453 10.73 -15.79 -5.36
CA ILE A 453 11.39 -14.74 -6.13
C ILE A 453 11.69 -15.16 -7.57
N ASN A 454 11.19 -16.32 -8.00
CA ASN A 454 11.37 -16.88 -9.34
C ASN A 454 12.84 -16.96 -9.80
N THR A 455 13.75 -17.34 -8.89
CA THR A 455 15.19 -17.40 -9.17
C THR A 455 15.74 -18.79 -8.88
N ASP A 456 16.55 -19.30 -9.81
CA ASP A 456 17.13 -20.64 -9.73
C ASP A 456 18.24 -20.70 -8.67
N ILE A 457 18.36 -21.83 -7.96
CA ILE A 457 19.34 -22.00 -6.86
C ILE A 457 20.77 -21.76 -7.33
N GLU A 458 21.13 -22.26 -8.51
CA GLU A 458 22.46 -22.07 -9.11
C GLU A 458 22.79 -20.58 -9.24
N LYS A 459 21.81 -19.77 -9.67
CA LYS A 459 21.97 -18.32 -9.78
C LYS A 459 22.13 -17.66 -8.42
N LEU A 460 21.40 -18.11 -7.41
CA LEU A 460 21.55 -17.62 -6.03
C LEU A 460 22.95 -17.93 -5.48
N ARG A 461 23.49 -19.12 -5.76
CA ARG A 461 24.88 -19.47 -5.40
C ARG A 461 25.89 -18.56 -6.10
N GLU A 462 25.72 -18.26 -7.39
CA GLU A 462 26.56 -17.29 -8.11
C GLU A 462 26.51 -15.88 -7.47
N LEU A 463 25.36 -15.48 -6.92
CA LEU A 463 25.18 -14.20 -6.21
C LEU A 463 25.76 -14.22 -4.78
N GLY A 464 26.26 -15.38 -4.33
CA GLY A 464 26.91 -15.61 -3.05
C GLY A 464 25.98 -16.10 -1.93
N TYR A 465 24.84 -16.72 -2.27
CA TYR A 465 23.96 -17.40 -1.31
C TYR A 465 24.31 -18.89 -1.26
N GLU A 466 25.11 -19.29 -0.27
CA GLU A 466 25.60 -20.67 -0.15
C GLU A 466 24.81 -21.50 0.86
N ARG A 467 24.23 -20.84 1.87
CA ARG A 467 23.57 -21.48 3.00
C ARG A 467 22.20 -20.86 3.27
N ASP A 468 21.32 -21.67 3.85
CA ASP A 468 20.04 -21.22 4.39
C ASP A 468 20.23 -20.48 5.74
N TYR A 469 19.13 -19.94 6.28
CA TYR A 469 19.14 -19.20 7.55
C TYR A 469 19.50 -20.06 8.79
N LEU A 470 19.45 -21.39 8.67
CA LEU A 470 19.84 -22.35 9.72
C LEU A 470 21.32 -22.79 9.57
N GLY A 471 21.99 -22.38 8.49
CA GLY A 471 23.38 -22.71 8.19
C GLY A 471 23.56 -23.99 7.38
N ASN A 472 22.49 -24.62 6.88
CA ASN A 472 22.59 -25.78 5.99
C ASN A 472 22.93 -25.33 4.57
N GLU A 473 23.56 -26.20 3.77
CA GLU A 473 23.83 -25.92 2.36
C GLU A 473 22.53 -25.71 1.57
N LEU A 474 22.53 -24.71 0.68
CA LEU A 474 21.38 -24.36 -0.14
C LEU A 474 21.23 -25.34 -1.31
N ASN A 475 20.30 -26.29 -1.22
CA ASN A 475 20.05 -27.35 -2.20
C ASN A 475 18.57 -27.48 -2.62
N ASP A 476 17.63 -26.87 -1.88
CA ASP A 476 16.19 -26.96 -2.12
C ASP A 476 15.58 -25.56 -2.31
N VAL A 477 14.60 -25.44 -3.22
CA VAL A 477 13.90 -24.20 -3.52
C VAL A 477 12.99 -23.74 -2.37
N GLU A 478 12.60 -24.66 -1.47
CA GLU A 478 11.80 -24.38 -0.29
C GLU A 478 12.61 -23.93 0.94
N GLN A 479 13.95 -24.03 0.89
CA GLN A 479 14.79 -23.51 1.96
C GLN A 479 14.60 -21.99 2.09
N ILE A 480 14.56 -21.54 3.35
CA ILE A 480 14.45 -20.12 3.68
C ILE A 480 15.85 -19.53 3.75
N ILE A 481 16.10 -18.48 3.00
CA ILE A 481 17.40 -17.82 2.85
C ILE A 481 17.31 -16.44 3.49
N GLU A 482 18.32 -16.04 4.25
CA GLU A 482 18.44 -14.68 4.79
C GLU A 482 18.82 -13.70 3.68
N LEU A 483 18.03 -12.64 3.49
CA LEU A 483 18.23 -11.64 2.44
C LEU A 483 19.41 -10.74 2.76
N LYS A 484 20.39 -10.67 1.85
CA LYS A 484 21.50 -9.71 2.00
C LYS A 484 20.99 -8.28 1.90
N VAL A 485 21.66 -7.40 2.62
CA VAL A 485 21.09 -6.12 3.03
C VAL A 485 20.85 -5.12 1.89
N GLN A 486 21.58 -5.23 0.77
CA GLN A 486 21.38 -4.40 -0.42
C GLN A 486 20.80 -5.19 -1.61
N ASP A 487 20.39 -6.45 -1.38
CA ASP A 487 19.70 -7.23 -2.39
C ASP A 487 18.20 -6.91 -2.38
N VAL A 488 17.61 -6.84 -3.56
CA VAL A 488 16.21 -6.40 -3.76
C VAL A 488 15.49 -7.32 -4.73
N ILE A 489 14.19 -7.45 -4.50
CA ILE A 489 13.26 -8.21 -5.34
C ILE A 489 12.22 -7.23 -5.87
N ILE A 490 12.21 -7.04 -7.18
CA ILE A 490 11.41 -6.01 -7.84
C ILE A 490 10.15 -6.62 -8.46
N PRO A 491 9.07 -5.84 -8.65
CA PRO A 491 7.87 -6.35 -9.29
C PRO A 491 8.15 -6.66 -10.78
N ILE A 492 7.54 -7.71 -11.34
CA ILE A 492 7.70 -8.10 -12.75
C ILE A 492 7.44 -6.93 -13.69
N LYS A 493 6.40 -6.12 -13.43
CA LYS A 493 6.10 -4.89 -14.21
C LYS A 493 7.25 -3.89 -14.21
N GLY A 494 7.98 -3.80 -13.09
CA GLY A 494 9.18 -2.99 -12.96
C GLY A 494 10.32 -3.56 -13.79
N ALA A 495 10.53 -4.87 -13.71
CA ALA A 495 11.55 -5.55 -14.49
C ALA A 495 11.32 -5.45 -16.01
N GLU A 496 10.07 -5.61 -16.49
CA GLU A 496 9.69 -5.37 -17.88
C GLU A 496 10.00 -3.94 -18.33
N TYR A 497 9.80 -2.96 -17.44
CA TYR A 497 10.14 -1.57 -17.73
C TYR A 497 11.65 -1.34 -17.76
N LEU A 498 12.38 -1.84 -16.76
CA LEU A 498 13.84 -1.73 -16.70
C LEU A 498 14.53 -2.49 -17.84
N MET A 499 13.95 -3.59 -18.34
CA MET A 499 14.42 -4.26 -19.55
C MET A 499 14.36 -3.31 -20.75
N ARG A 500 13.26 -2.58 -20.95
CA ARG A 500 13.19 -1.54 -22.00
C ARG A 500 14.19 -0.40 -21.77
N VAL A 501 14.44 -0.03 -20.51
CA VAL A 501 15.50 0.93 -20.17
C VAL A 501 16.89 0.38 -20.54
N SER A 502 17.15 -0.90 -20.31
CA SER A 502 18.41 -1.54 -20.66
C SER A 502 18.66 -1.52 -22.17
N HIS A 503 17.65 -1.81 -22.99
CA HIS A 503 17.72 -1.69 -24.43
C HIS A 503 17.97 -0.25 -24.88
N PHE A 504 17.29 0.71 -24.26
CA PHE A 504 17.55 2.13 -24.51
C PHE A 504 19.02 2.50 -24.20
N VAL A 505 19.56 2.04 -23.06
CA VAL A 505 20.95 2.32 -22.68
C VAL A 505 21.92 1.68 -23.67
N ASP A 506 21.72 0.41 -24.03
CA ASP A 506 22.57 -0.30 -24.99
C ASP A 506 22.55 0.35 -26.38
N GLU A 507 21.37 0.72 -26.88
CA GLU A 507 21.26 1.43 -28.16
C GLU A 507 21.87 2.84 -28.10
N MET A 508 21.81 3.51 -26.94
CA MET A 508 22.44 4.82 -26.73
C MET A 508 23.97 4.68 -26.70
N LEU A 509 24.50 3.67 -26.03
CA LEU A 509 25.93 3.35 -25.99
C LEU A 509 26.45 3.09 -27.42
N GLU A 510 25.79 2.20 -28.15
CA GLU A 510 26.19 1.80 -29.50
C GLU A 510 26.01 2.93 -30.53
N LYS A 511 24.81 3.52 -30.63
CA LYS A 511 24.46 4.42 -31.75
C LYS A 511 24.79 5.88 -31.49
N PHE A 512 24.83 6.33 -30.24
CA PHE A 512 25.11 7.73 -29.91
C PHE A 512 26.53 7.93 -29.38
N TYR A 513 27.01 7.05 -28.50
CA TYR A 513 28.35 7.16 -27.93
C TYR A 513 29.41 6.36 -28.70
N GLY A 514 29.02 5.40 -29.54
CA GLY A 514 29.96 4.58 -30.31
C GLY A 514 30.76 3.58 -29.46
N VAL A 515 30.20 3.14 -28.33
CA VAL A 515 30.82 2.18 -27.40
C VAL A 515 29.99 0.89 -27.33
N GLU A 516 30.60 -0.19 -26.83
CA GLU A 516 29.93 -1.49 -26.75
C GLU A 516 28.71 -1.47 -25.82
N ARG A 517 27.76 -2.37 -26.10
CA ARG A 517 26.57 -2.59 -25.27
C ARG A 517 26.96 -3.15 -23.92
N PHE A 518 26.27 -2.71 -22.87
CA PHE A 518 26.59 -3.10 -21.49
C PHE A 518 25.69 -4.22 -20.98
N TYR A 519 24.37 -4.08 -21.13
CA TYR A 519 23.41 -4.99 -20.51
C TYR A 519 23.22 -6.27 -21.32
N ASN A 520 23.00 -6.15 -22.63
CA ASN A 520 22.75 -7.28 -23.55
C ASN A 520 21.63 -8.23 -23.07
N ILE A 521 20.68 -7.69 -22.31
CA ILE A 521 19.55 -8.41 -21.73
C ILE A 521 18.59 -8.86 -22.84
N ARG A 522 18.07 -10.09 -22.75
CA ARG A 522 17.06 -10.63 -23.67
C ARG A 522 15.75 -10.95 -22.97
N ASN A 523 15.84 -11.36 -21.72
CA ASN A 523 14.71 -11.72 -20.89
C ASN A 523 14.82 -11.06 -19.51
N ILE A 524 13.73 -11.08 -18.75
CA ILE A 524 13.68 -10.46 -17.42
C ILE A 524 14.69 -11.10 -16.45
N LYS A 525 14.92 -12.43 -16.51
CA LYS A 525 15.87 -13.12 -15.64
C LYS A 525 17.30 -12.62 -15.80
N ASP A 526 17.68 -12.14 -16.99
CA ASP A 526 19.01 -11.57 -17.24
C ASP A 526 19.25 -10.26 -16.45
N LEU A 527 18.21 -9.60 -15.93
CA LEU A 527 18.37 -8.45 -15.01
C LEU A 527 18.97 -8.85 -13.66
N THR A 528 18.94 -10.14 -13.31
CA THR A 528 19.45 -10.65 -12.04
C THR A 528 20.96 -10.40 -11.91
N GLY A 529 21.37 -9.75 -10.83
CA GLY A 529 22.74 -9.35 -10.56
C GLY A 529 23.06 -7.91 -11.00
N HIS A 530 22.24 -7.28 -11.83
CA HIS A 530 22.44 -5.88 -12.20
C HIS A 530 22.07 -4.92 -11.06
N LEU A 531 22.79 -3.80 -11.02
CA LEU A 531 22.63 -2.78 -9.99
C LEU A 531 21.55 -1.77 -10.36
N ILE A 532 20.76 -1.42 -9.36
CA ILE A 532 19.79 -0.34 -9.40
C ILE A 532 20.13 0.72 -8.35
N ILE A 533 19.57 1.91 -8.52
CA ILE A 533 19.57 2.96 -7.51
C ILE A 533 18.13 3.14 -7.06
N GLY A 534 17.89 2.90 -5.78
CA GLY A 534 16.65 3.25 -5.10
C GLY A 534 16.72 4.71 -4.65
N LEU A 535 15.68 5.48 -4.91
CA LEU A 535 15.57 6.88 -4.49
C LEU A 535 14.18 7.19 -3.98
N ALA A 536 14.12 7.69 -2.75
CA ALA A 536 12.88 8.11 -2.13
C ALA A 536 12.47 9.52 -2.58
N PRO A 537 11.16 9.79 -2.77
CA PRO A 537 10.65 11.15 -2.98
C PRO A 537 11.16 12.12 -1.90
N HIS A 538 11.40 13.38 -2.26
CA HIS A 538 11.89 14.40 -1.33
C HIS A 538 13.28 14.15 -0.72
N THR A 539 14.01 13.12 -1.19
CA THR A 539 15.41 12.89 -0.83
C THR A 539 16.33 13.17 -2.01
N SER A 540 17.64 13.16 -1.77
CA SER A 540 18.65 13.35 -2.82
C SER A 540 19.82 12.37 -2.77
N ALA A 541 19.80 11.43 -1.81
CA ALA A 541 20.76 10.34 -1.70
C ALA A 541 20.09 9.07 -2.20
N GLY A 542 20.58 8.53 -3.32
CA GLY A 542 20.17 7.21 -3.79
C GLY A 542 20.96 6.12 -3.09
N ILE A 543 20.38 4.93 -2.92
CA ILE A 543 21.06 3.77 -2.34
C ILE A 543 21.18 2.70 -3.42
N ILE A 544 22.38 2.16 -3.60
CA ILE A 544 22.59 1.03 -4.52
C ILE A 544 21.86 -0.20 -3.99
N GLY A 545 21.15 -0.87 -4.86
CA GLY A 545 20.62 -2.21 -4.65
C GLY A 545 21.00 -3.14 -5.80
N ARG A 546 21.00 -4.45 -5.55
CA ARG A 546 21.24 -5.49 -6.57
C ARG A 546 20.00 -6.33 -6.75
N ILE A 547 19.52 -6.48 -7.98
CA ILE A 547 18.35 -7.30 -8.27
C ILE A 547 18.72 -8.77 -8.09
N ILE A 548 17.97 -9.50 -7.26
CA ILE A 548 18.18 -10.94 -7.08
C ILE A 548 17.01 -11.80 -7.53
N GLY A 549 15.86 -11.19 -7.85
CA GLY A 549 14.67 -11.90 -8.29
C GLY A 549 13.48 -10.99 -8.50
N PHE A 550 12.32 -11.61 -8.76
CA PHE A 550 11.11 -10.92 -9.19
C PHE A 550 9.87 -11.43 -8.47
N THR A 551 8.95 -10.53 -8.15
CA THR A 551 7.64 -10.86 -7.54
C THR A 551 6.48 -10.45 -8.45
N GLU A 552 5.38 -11.20 -8.40
CA GLU A 552 4.14 -10.85 -9.09
C GLU A 552 3.35 -9.72 -8.39
N ALA A 553 3.62 -9.51 -7.09
CA ALA A 553 3.00 -8.44 -6.32
C ALA A 553 3.48 -7.07 -6.80
N ASN A 554 2.65 -6.03 -6.65
CA ASN A 554 3.00 -4.66 -7.04
C ASN A 554 3.84 -3.94 -5.97
N VAL A 555 4.85 -4.61 -5.42
CA VAL A 555 5.73 -4.10 -4.35
C VAL A 555 7.20 -4.36 -4.66
N CYS A 556 8.08 -3.57 -4.07
CA CYS A 556 9.52 -3.82 -4.04
C CYS A 556 9.88 -4.40 -2.67
N PHE A 557 10.23 -5.70 -2.64
CA PHE A 557 10.72 -6.33 -1.42
C PHE A 557 12.21 -6.05 -1.26
N ALA A 558 12.59 -5.54 -0.09
CA ALA A 558 13.99 -5.29 0.24
C ALA A 558 14.22 -5.40 1.74
N HIS A 559 15.49 -5.54 2.12
CA HIS A 559 15.89 -5.52 3.52
C HIS A 559 15.40 -4.23 4.21
N PRO A 560 14.87 -4.27 5.46
CA PRO A 560 14.44 -3.08 6.18
C PRO A 560 15.47 -1.95 6.21
N TYR A 561 16.76 -2.29 6.31
CA TYR A 561 17.83 -1.28 6.27
C TYR A 561 17.90 -0.54 4.93
N TRP A 562 17.65 -1.22 3.81
CA TRP A 562 17.66 -0.59 2.49
C TRP A 562 16.51 0.41 2.34
N HIS A 563 15.34 0.12 2.91
CA HIS A 563 14.23 1.07 3.01
C HIS A 563 14.55 2.23 3.95
N ALA A 564 15.02 1.93 5.17
CA ALA A 564 15.39 2.93 6.16
C ALA A 564 16.52 3.87 5.70
N ALA A 565 17.52 3.38 4.96
CA ALA A 565 18.59 4.19 4.38
C ALA A 565 18.08 5.25 3.40
N LYS A 566 16.95 4.98 2.74
CA LYS A 566 16.25 5.94 1.87
C LYS A 566 15.30 6.86 2.65
N ARG A 567 15.32 6.81 3.99
CA ARG A 567 14.41 7.54 4.89
C ARG A 567 12.95 7.16 4.66
N ARG A 568 12.72 5.85 4.56
CA ARG A 568 11.43 5.24 4.30
C ARG A 568 11.17 4.10 5.26
N ASN A 569 9.90 3.91 5.54
CA ASN A 569 9.38 2.75 6.23
C ASN A 569 8.26 2.15 5.38
N ALA A 570 7.66 1.07 5.87
CA ALA A 570 6.64 0.35 5.15
C ALA A 570 5.23 0.78 5.58
N ASP A 571 5.01 2.09 5.72
CA ASP A 571 3.71 2.66 6.10
C ASP A 571 2.77 2.91 4.91
N GLY A 572 3.21 2.58 3.68
CA GLY A 572 2.55 2.87 2.41
C GLY A 572 3.28 3.88 1.53
N ASP A 573 4.57 4.08 1.80
CA ASP A 573 5.48 4.84 0.95
C ASP A 573 5.79 4.14 -0.37
N GLU A 574 6.31 4.94 -1.30
CA GLU A 574 6.67 4.53 -2.66
C GLU A 574 8.03 5.08 -3.01
N ASP A 575 8.93 4.22 -3.49
CA ASP A 575 10.25 4.60 -3.95
C ASP A 575 10.43 4.40 -5.45
N ALA A 576 11.34 5.20 -5.99
CA ALA A 576 11.75 5.10 -7.38
C ALA A 576 12.94 4.15 -7.50
N ILE A 577 12.86 3.19 -8.42
CA ILE A 577 13.98 2.36 -8.85
C ILE A 577 14.45 2.80 -10.25
N MET A 578 15.76 2.85 -10.43
CA MET A 578 16.43 3.26 -11.67
C MET A 578 17.59 2.32 -11.95
N LEU A 579 17.86 1.99 -13.22
CA LEU A 579 19.09 1.28 -13.56
C LEU A 579 20.31 2.17 -13.24
N ALA A 580 21.34 1.60 -12.63
CA ALA A 580 22.50 2.37 -12.19
C ALA A 580 23.19 3.08 -13.37
N LEU A 581 23.42 2.37 -14.49
CA LEU A 581 24.10 2.96 -15.65
C LEU A 581 23.25 4.03 -16.36
N ASP A 582 21.92 3.86 -16.43
CA ASP A 582 21.02 4.91 -16.94
C ASP A 582 21.19 6.19 -16.13
N THR A 583 21.16 6.05 -14.81
CA THR A 583 21.31 7.17 -13.87
C THR A 583 22.64 7.87 -14.08
N LEU A 584 23.75 7.13 -14.16
CA LEU A 584 25.09 7.71 -14.31
C LEU A 584 25.29 8.47 -15.63
N ILE A 585 24.74 7.97 -16.74
CA ILE A 585 24.96 8.57 -18.08
C ILE A 585 23.97 9.71 -18.38
N ASN A 586 22.73 9.58 -17.91
CA ASN A 586 21.65 10.49 -18.32
C ASN A 586 21.34 11.58 -17.29
N PHE A 587 21.75 11.40 -16.03
CA PHE A 587 21.59 12.42 -15.02
C PHE A 587 22.45 13.66 -15.31
N SER A 588 21.87 14.85 -15.12
CA SER A 588 22.66 16.08 -15.00
C SER A 588 22.02 17.08 -14.06
N GLN A 589 22.82 17.64 -13.14
CA GLN A 589 22.39 18.74 -12.28
C GLN A 589 21.92 19.97 -13.11
N LYS A 590 22.43 20.13 -14.33
CA LYS A 590 22.06 21.23 -15.24
C LYS A 590 20.63 21.13 -15.77
N TYR A 591 19.98 19.97 -15.66
CA TYR A 591 18.57 19.78 -16.02
C TYR A 591 17.62 20.07 -14.86
N LEU A 592 18.13 20.11 -13.63
CA LEU A 592 17.30 20.30 -12.45
C LEU A 592 16.58 21.65 -12.48
N PRO A 593 15.32 21.72 -12.00
CA PRO A 593 14.59 22.97 -11.91
C PRO A 593 15.31 23.97 -10.99
N GLU A 594 15.24 25.26 -11.32
CA GLU A 594 15.86 26.34 -10.53
C GLU A 594 15.33 26.40 -9.08
N LYS A 595 14.05 26.06 -8.87
CA LYS A 595 13.40 26.09 -7.54
C LYS A 595 13.90 24.94 -6.66
N ARG A 596 14.20 25.24 -5.38
CA ARG A 596 14.68 24.26 -4.37
C ARG A 596 13.92 22.94 -4.35
N GLY A 597 12.59 22.97 -4.43
CA GLY A 597 11.76 21.75 -4.42
C GLY A 597 11.95 20.82 -5.64
N GLY A 598 12.60 21.28 -6.72
CA GLY A 598 12.96 20.45 -7.87
C GLY A 598 14.29 19.71 -7.74
N LYS A 599 15.18 20.18 -6.84
CA LYS A 599 16.46 19.52 -6.55
C LYS A 599 16.31 18.36 -5.55
N MET A 600 15.33 18.46 -4.66
CA MET A 600 14.95 17.43 -3.68
C MET A 600 13.98 16.42 -4.31
N ASP A 601 14.51 15.54 -5.15
CA ASP A 601 13.88 14.32 -5.74
C ASP A 601 14.80 13.81 -6.87
N ALA A 602 16.12 13.91 -6.70
CA ALA A 602 17.11 13.57 -7.72
C ALA A 602 18.37 12.98 -7.06
N PRO A 603 19.04 11.98 -7.66
CA PRO A 603 20.17 11.29 -7.05
C PRO A 603 21.44 12.16 -7.14
N LEU A 604 21.55 13.16 -6.27
CA LEU A 604 22.71 14.05 -6.18
C LEU A 604 23.95 13.33 -5.64
N VAL A 605 23.73 12.34 -4.78
CA VAL A 605 24.74 11.44 -4.24
C VAL A 605 24.17 10.02 -4.26
N VAL A 606 25.05 9.03 -4.36
CA VAL A 606 24.69 7.61 -4.34
C VAL A 606 25.54 6.90 -3.30
N THR A 607 24.90 6.29 -2.31
CA THR A 607 25.57 5.45 -1.30
C THR A 607 25.78 4.06 -1.87
N THR A 608 27.05 3.65 -1.93
CA THR A 608 27.46 2.36 -2.50
C THR A 608 27.39 1.23 -1.49
N ILE A 609 27.92 1.46 -0.29
CA ILE A 609 27.93 0.52 0.83
C ILE A 609 27.07 1.12 1.92
N MET A 610 26.06 0.37 2.35
CA MET A 610 25.15 0.82 3.39
C MET A 610 25.63 0.35 4.75
N ASP A 611 25.83 1.30 5.67
CA ASP A 611 26.10 1.02 7.07
C ASP A 611 24.79 1.01 7.88
N PRO A 612 24.39 -0.12 8.49
CA PRO A 612 23.21 -0.19 9.34
C PRO A 612 23.21 0.81 10.50
N ARG A 613 24.36 1.34 10.93
CA ARG A 613 24.44 2.34 12.00
C ARG A 613 23.97 3.72 11.58
N GLU A 614 24.02 4.02 10.28
CA GLU A 614 23.67 5.34 9.72
C GLU A 614 22.23 5.39 9.20
N VAL A 615 21.52 4.25 9.18
CA VAL A 615 20.12 4.21 8.75
C VAL A 615 19.20 4.73 9.85
N ASP A 616 17.94 4.99 9.47
CA ASP A 616 16.90 5.42 10.39
C ASP A 616 16.69 4.43 11.56
N ASP A 617 16.46 4.98 12.76
CA ASP A 617 16.41 4.24 14.01
C ASP A 617 15.22 3.27 14.09
N GLU A 618 14.19 3.48 13.25
CA GLU A 618 13.07 2.56 13.11
C GLU A 618 13.54 1.13 12.77
N ALA A 619 14.57 1.00 11.94
CA ALA A 619 15.08 -0.31 11.56
C ALA A 619 15.92 -0.97 12.67
N HIS A 620 16.42 -0.19 13.64
CA HIS A 620 17.15 -0.72 14.80
C HIS A 620 16.22 -1.36 15.84
N LYS A 621 14.92 -1.00 15.81
CA LYS A 621 13.91 -1.48 16.77
C LYS A 621 13.27 -2.80 16.37
N ILE A 622 13.63 -3.34 15.20
CA ILE A 622 13.15 -4.64 14.73
C ILE A 622 13.63 -5.74 15.67
N GLU A 623 12.72 -6.57 16.15
CA GLU A 623 13.04 -7.76 16.94
C GLU A 623 13.71 -8.88 16.11
N ILE A 624 14.65 -9.58 16.73
CA ILE A 624 15.45 -10.65 16.12
C ILE A 624 15.31 -11.98 16.87
N VAL A 625 14.11 -12.22 17.41
CA VAL A 625 13.78 -13.44 18.15
C VAL A 625 12.96 -14.40 17.28
N ASP A 626 13.12 -15.70 17.51
CA ASP A 626 12.28 -16.76 16.93
C ASP A 626 10.98 -16.98 17.70
N ARG A 627 10.93 -16.57 18.97
CA ARG A 627 9.72 -16.54 19.79
C ARG A 627 9.81 -15.45 20.85
N TYR A 628 8.68 -14.86 21.20
CA TYR A 628 8.61 -13.99 22.37
C TYR A 628 8.59 -14.84 23.65
N PRO A 629 9.30 -14.41 24.72
CA PRO A 629 9.28 -15.13 25.99
C PRO A 629 7.91 -15.03 26.68
N ILE A 630 7.60 -15.96 27.59
CA ILE A 630 6.32 -15.94 28.35
C ILE A 630 6.15 -14.62 29.10
N GLU A 631 7.24 -14.14 29.70
CA GLU A 631 7.25 -12.90 30.49
C GLU A 631 6.83 -11.69 29.64
N PHE A 632 7.10 -11.70 28.33
CA PHE A 632 6.63 -10.64 27.42
C PHE A 632 5.11 -10.60 27.38
N TYR A 633 4.45 -11.75 27.18
CA TYR A 633 2.99 -11.82 27.12
C TYR A 633 2.35 -11.36 28.43
N GLU A 634 2.91 -11.75 29.58
CA GLU A 634 2.44 -11.31 30.89
C GLU A 634 2.55 -9.79 31.06
N ARG A 635 3.68 -9.19 30.67
CA ARG A 635 3.86 -7.72 30.70
C ARG A 635 2.90 -6.96 29.80
N THR A 636 2.40 -7.56 28.72
CA THR A 636 1.38 -6.90 27.87
C THR A 636 0.07 -6.65 28.61
N TRP A 637 -0.28 -7.51 29.58
CA TRP A 637 -1.49 -7.37 30.41
C TRP A 637 -1.34 -6.30 31.50
N GLU A 638 -0.12 -5.95 31.85
CA GLU A 638 0.22 -4.85 32.76
C GLU A 638 0.25 -3.49 32.05
N PHE A 639 -0.03 -3.45 30.74
CA PHE A 639 0.14 -2.27 29.89
C PHE A 639 1.56 -1.68 29.97
N ALA A 640 2.58 -2.55 30.07
CA ALA A 640 3.96 -2.13 30.23
C ALA A 640 4.43 -1.22 29.08
N ASN A 641 5.33 -0.28 29.39
CA ASN A 641 6.00 0.48 28.34
C ASN A 641 6.91 -0.49 27.56
N PRO A 642 6.93 -0.44 26.21
CA PRO A 642 7.76 -1.33 25.41
C PRO A 642 9.23 -1.27 25.81
N SER A 643 9.75 -0.11 26.22
CA SER A 643 11.15 0.09 26.62
C SER A 643 11.54 -0.66 27.91
N GLU A 644 10.56 -1.03 28.75
CA GLU A 644 10.80 -1.77 29.99
C GLU A 644 10.92 -3.28 29.77
N VAL A 645 10.46 -3.76 28.61
CA VAL A 645 10.46 -5.18 28.25
C VAL A 645 11.68 -5.48 27.38
N LYS A 646 12.57 -6.34 27.88
CA LYS A 646 13.82 -6.67 27.18
C LYS A 646 13.57 -7.74 26.11
N ILE A 647 13.32 -7.30 24.89
CA ILE A 647 13.34 -8.15 23.69
C ILE A 647 14.60 -7.83 22.88
N LYS A 648 15.27 -8.87 22.36
CA LYS A 648 16.46 -8.67 21.53
C LYS A 648 16.07 -8.03 20.20
N THR A 649 16.69 -6.90 19.88
CA THR A 649 16.46 -6.12 18.67
C THR A 649 17.72 -5.98 17.84
N VAL A 650 17.59 -5.41 16.64
CA VAL A 650 18.74 -5.07 15.78
C VAL A 650 19.74 -4.16 16.49
N SER A 651 19.25 -3.20 17.30
CA SER A 651 20.08 -2.31 18.14
C SER A 651 21.15 -3.08 18.92
N ASP A 652 20.81 -4.25 19.45
CA ASP A 652 21.71 -5.06 20.30
C ASP A 652 22.85 -5.74 19.53
N ILE A 653 22.77 -5.79 18.19
CA ILE A 653 23.77 -6.45 17.33
C ILE A 653 24.49 -5.47 16.39
N LEU A 654 24.18 -4.18 16.43
CA LEU A 654 24.75 -3.15 15.54
C LEU A 654 26.28 -3.13 15.52
N ASP A 655 26.90 -3.30 16.69
CA ASP A 655 28.37 -3.26 16.84
C ASP A 655 29.07 -4.59 16.56
N SER A 656 28.31 -5.68 16.38
CA SER A 656 28.85 -7.03 16.19
C SER A 656 28.73 -7.49 14.75
N ASN A 657 27.55 -7.99 14.37
CA ASN A 657 27.25 -8.44 13.02
C ASN A 657 25.81 -8.05 12.65
N PRO A 658 25.57 -6.80 12.21
CA PRO A 658 24.22 -6.35 11.86
C PRO A 658 23.72 -6.94 10.54
N PHE A 659 24.57 -7.59 9.75
CA PHE A 659 24.23 -8.01 8.39
C PHE A 659 23.63 -9.41 8.28
N SER A 660 23.67 -10.21 9.36
CA SER A 660 23.21 -11.61 9.34
C SER A 660 22.76 -12.10 10.72
N GLY A 661 22.03 -13.20 10.75
CA GLY A 661 21.51 -13.80 11.97
C GLY A 661 20.20 -13.16 12.46
N LEU A 662 19.48 -12.47 11.59
CA LEU A 662 18.14 -11.99 11.90
C LEU A 662 17.18 -13.20 11.99
N LYS A 663 16.21 -13.13 12.90
CA LYS A 663 15.17 -14.16 13.05
C LYS A 663 13.78 -13.57 12.93
N PHE A 664 12.79 -14.43 12.76
CA PHE A 664 11.38 -14.07 12.70
C PHE A 664 10.56 -15.08 13.50
N THR A 665 9.40 -14.65 13.98
CA THR A 665 8.52 -15.46 14.84
C THR A 665 7.54 -16.34 14.06
N HIS A 666 7.07 -15.85 12.91
CA HIS A 666 6.04 -16.52 12.11
C HIS A 666 6.53 -16.79 10.70
N SER A 667 6.33 -18.01 10.20
CA SER A 667 6.56 -18.31 8.80
C SER A 667 5.29 -18.04 7.99
N THR A 668 5.48 -17.72 6.71
CA THR A 668 4.45 -17.67 5.68
C THR A 668 4.82 -18.66 4.57
N ASN A 669 3.86 -19.32 3.92
CA ASN A 669 4.16 -20.21 2.78
C ASN A 669 4.59 -19.48 1.51
N ASP A 670 3.96 -18.34 1.19
CA ASP A 670 4.29 -17.50 0.05
C ASP A 670 4.14 -16.01 0.40
N ILE A 671 5.23 -15.26 0.34
CA ILE A 671 5.27 -13.81 0.62
C ILE A 671 4.67 -12.97 -0.51
N THR A 672 4.73 -13.43 -1.77
CA THR A 672 4.15 -12.69 -2.91
C THR A 672 2.65 -12.50 -2.72
N GLY A 673 2.02 -13.52 -2.15
CA GLY A 673 0.65 -13.51 -1.68
C GLY A 673 -0.38 -13.87 -2.74
N HIS A 674 -1.58 -14.22 -2.29
CA HIS A 674 -2.66 -14.72 -3.13
C HIS A 674 -3.44 -13.61 -3.86
N ILE A 675 -3.35 -12.35 -3.39
CA ILE A 675 -4.02 -11.20 -4.01
C ILE A 675 -2.97 -10.18 -4.44
N LEU A 676 -2.66 -10.23 -5.74
CA LEU A 676 -1.62 -9.42 -6.36
C LEU A 676 -2.06 -7.97 -6.67
N THR A 677 -3.36 -7.75 -6.85
CA THR A 677 -3.88 -6.43 -7.22
C THR A 677 -5.24 -6.18 -6.58
N SER A 678 -5.34 -5.07 -5.85
CA SER A 678 -6.55 -4.71 -5.11
C SER A 678 -7.73 -4.44 -6.05
N LYS A 679 -8.93 -4.84 -5.63
CA LYS A 679 -10.18 -4.60 -6.36
C LYS A 679 -10.40 -3.11 -6.62
N TYR A 680 -9.86 -2.24 -5.75
CA TYR A 680 -9.90 -0.79 -5.93
C TYR A 680 -9.27 -0.30 -7.23
N LEU A 681 -8.14 -0.88 -7.65
CA LEU A 681 -7.47 -0.53 -8.90
C LEU A 681 -8.19 -1.10 -10.13
N LYS A 682 -8.86 -2.26 -9.97
CA LYS A 682 -9.68 -2.88 -11.02
C LYS A 682 -10.94 -2.05 -11.35
N MET A 683 -11.51 -1.35 -10.36
CA MET A 683 -12.70 -0.51 -10.53
C MET A 683 -12.38 0.89 -11.09
N ARG A 684 -13.11 1.32 -12.13
CA ARG A 684 -12.94 2.64 -12.77
C ARG A 684 -13.84 3.73 -12.17
N ASN A 685 -15.11 3.43 -11.91
CA ASN A 685 -16.09 4.42 -11.46
C ASN A 685 -16.10 4.59 -9.93
N MET A 686 -16.34 5.82 -9.46
CA MET A 686 -16.44 6.12 -8.04
C MET A 686 -17.74 5.56 -7.42
N GLY A 687 -18.84 5.53 -8.18
CA GLY A 687 -20.11 4.95 -7.72
C GLY A 687 -19.94 3.47 -7.34
N ASP A 688 -19.36 2.67 -8.23
CA ASP A 688 -19.07 1.26 -8.00
C ASP A 688 -18.15 1.05 -6.79
N LYS A 689 -17.12 1.90 -6.63
CA LYS A 689 -16.22 1.84 -5.48
C LYS A 689 -16.94 2.11 -4.16
N VAL A 690 -17.93 3.00 -4.14
CA VAL A 690 -18.70 3.32 -2.93
C VAL A 690 -19.70 2.22 -2.64
N LYS A 691 -20.37 1.68 -3.67
CA LYS A 691 -21.25 0.52 -3.54
C LYS A 691 -20.51 -0.68 -2.95
N ALA A 692 -19.37 -1.05 -3.54
CA ALA A 692 -18.57 -2.19 -3.08
C ALA A 692 -17.99 -1.97 -1.66
N GLN A 693 -17.69 -0.72 -1.28
CA GLN A 693 -17.30 -0.40 0.10
C GLN A 693 -18.45 -0.65 1.10
N LEU A 694 -19.68 -0.31 0.74
CA LEU A 694 -20.84 -0.47 1.61
C LEU A 694 -21.30 -1.93 1.68
N GLU A 695 -21.24 -2.68 0.57
CA GLU A 695 -21.49 -4.13 0.54
C GLU A 695 -20.56 -4.91 1.50
N ILE A 696 -19.33 -4.44 1.69
CA ILE A 696 -18.41 -5.02 2.69
C ILE A 696 -18.84 -4.62 4.10
N ALA A 697 -19.20 -3.36 4.31
CA ALA A 697 -19.65 -2.89 5.63
C ALA A 697 -20.89 -3.65 6.10
N GLU A 698 -21.84 -3.95 5.20
CA GLU A 698 -23.04 -4.77 5.48
C GLU A 698 -22.69 -6.20 5.93
N LYS A 699 -21.53 -6.73 5.54
CA LYS A 699 -21.10 -8.08 5.91
C LYS A 699 -20.33 -8.13 7.23
N ILE A 700 -19.74 -7.03 7.71
CA ILE A 700 -18.79 -7.09 8.83
C ILE A 700 -19.48 -6.68 10.13
N ARG A 701 -19.40 -7.54 11.17
CA ARG A 701 -19.91 -7.23 12.52
C ARG A 701 -19.23 -6.01 13.16
N ALA A 702 -17.93 -5.85 12.92
CA ALA A 702 -17.08 -4.85 13.57
C ALA A 702 -17.30 -3.41 13.07
N ILE A 703 -18.31 -3.16 12.24
CA ILE A 703 -18.61 -1.85 11.69
C ILE A 703 -20.12 -1.66 11.51
N ASN A 704 -20.57 -0.42 11.69
CA ASN A 704 -21.94 -0.04 11.38
C ASN A 704 -22.00 0.61 9.99
N GLU A 705 -22.78 0.03 9.08
CA GLU A 705 -22.97 0.51 7.72
C GLU A 705 -23.53 1.93 7.65
N ARG A 706 -24.35 2.33 8.63
CA ARG A 706 -24.87 3.70 8.75
C ARG A 706 -23.75 4.69 8.98
N ASP A 707 -22.86 4.41 9.91
CA ASP A 707 -21.72 5.28 10.24
C ASP A 707 -20.78 5.42 9.03
N VAL A 708 -20.57 4.33 8.28
CA VAL A 708 -19.78 4.36 7.04
C VAL A 708 -20.43 5.26 5.99
N ALA A 709 -21.75 5.13 5.79
CA ALA A 709 -22.48 5.96 4.84
C ALA A 709 -22.39 7.45 5.22
N GLU A 710 -22.62 7.79 6.49
CA GLU A 710 -22.53 9.16 7.00
C GLU A 710 -21.11 9.74 6.83
N LEU A 711 -20.07 8.95 7.12
CA LEU A 711 -18.67 9.37 6.95
C LEU A 711 -18.32 9.64 5.49
N VAL A 712 -18.78 8.79 4.56
CA VAL A 712 -18.56 8.97 3.12
C VAL A 712 -19.24 10.25 2.63
N ILE A 713 -20.50 10.48 3.02
CA ILE A 713 -21.26 11.66 2.62
C ILE A 713 -20.61 12.93 3.18
N ASN A 714 -20.30 12.97 4.48
CA ASN A 714 -19.75 14.17 5.12
C ASN A 714 -18.33 14.50 4.67
N SER A 715 -17.44 13.52 4.64
CA SER A 715 -16.00 13.76 4.44
C SER A 715 -15.62 13.94 2.98
N HIS A 716 -16.35 13.30 2.07
CA HIS A 716 -16.04 13.31 0.64
C HIS A 716 -17.08 14.06 -0.17
N PHE A 717 -18.34 13.64 -0.15
CA PHE A 717 -19.34 14.16 -1.09
C PHE A 717 -19.74 15.60 -0.80
N LEU A 718 -20.20 15.90 0.42
CA LEU A 718 -20.56 17.27 0.79
C LEU A 718 -19.39 18.23 0.62
N ARG A 719 -18.19 17.82 1.04
CA ARG A 719 -16.98 18.66 0.91
C ARG A 719 -16.65 18.97 -0.55
N ASP A 720 -16.77 17.99 -1.45
CA ASP A 720 -16.54 18.18 -2.89
C ASP A 720 -17.63 19.05 -3.52
N THR A 721 -18.91 18.78 -3.25
CA THR A 721 -20.03 19.55 -3.81
C THR A 721 -20.00 21.01 -3.35
N TYR A 722 -19.82 21.30 -2.06
CA TYR A 722 -19.67 22.69 -1.58
C TYR A 722 -18.42 23.36 -2.15
N GLY A 723 -17.31 22.61 -2.27
CA GLY A 723 -16.07 23.11 -2.87
C GLY A 723 -16.27 23.53 -4.33
N ASN A 724 -16.91 22.67 -5.13
CA ASN A 724 -17.22 22.93 -6.54
C ASN A 724 -18.25 24.05 -6.71
N LEU A 725 -19.28 24.11 -5.87
CA LEU A 725 -20.28 25.18 -5.86
C LEU A 725 -19.61 26.55 -5.60
N ARG A 726 -18.76 26.62 -4.57
CA ARG A 726 -17.99 27.84 -4.25
C ARG A 726 -17.03 28.20 -5.37
N ALA A 727 -16.33 27.21 -5.95
CA ALA A 727 -15.41 27.43 -7.07
C ALA A 727 -16.15 27.94 -8.31
N PHE A 728 -17.32 27.40 -8.62
CA PHE A 728 -18.16 27.80 -9.75
C PHE A 728 -18.53 29.29 -9.70
N SER A 729 -18.93 29.79 -8.52
CA SER A 729 -19.26 31.22 -8.34
C SER A 729 -18.07 32.18 -8.53
N ARG A 730 -16.82 31.68 -8.38
CA ARG A 730 -15.58 32.48 -8.44
C ARG A 730 -14.70 32.13 -9.63
N GLN A 731 -15.20 31.32 -10.56
CA GLN A 731 -14.38 30.68 -11.57
C GLN A 731 -13.82 31.66 -12.60
N LYS A 732 -12.77 31.23 -13.29
CA LYS A 732 -12.22 31.92 -14.47
C LYS A 732 -12.68 31.20 -15.73
N PHE A 733 -12.62 31.91 -16.85
CA PHE A 733 -12.94 31.40 -18.17
C PHE A 733 -11.65 31.10 -18.93
N ARG A 734 -11.58 29.94 -19.58
CA ARG A 734 -10.39 29.53 -20.34
C ARG A 734 -10.70 29.40 -21.83
N CYS A 735 -9.84 29.93 -22.68
CA CYS A 735 -9.93 29.71 -24.11
C CYS A 735 -9.45 28.31 -24.49
N VAL A 736 -10.21 27.60 -25.34
CA VAL A 736 -9.87 26.24 -25.81
C VAL A 736 -8.58 26.21 -26.65
N ASN A 737 -8.33 27.26 -27.43
CA ASN A 737 -7.24 27.25 -28.42
C ASN A 737 -5.92 27.74 -27.80
N CYS A 738 -5.93 28.91 -27.16
CA CYS A 738 -4.71 29.52 -26.64
C CYS A 738 -4.51 29.36 -25.12
N ASN A 739 -5.46 28.75 -24.41
CA ASN A 739 -5.45 28.59 -22.94
C ASN A 739 -5.37 29.91 -22.14
N ALA A 740 -5.62 31.06 -22.78
CA ALA A 740 -5.75 32.33 -22.08
C ALA A 740 -6.87 32.25 -21.03
N SER A 741 -6.58 32.73 -19.82
CA SER A 741 -7.51 32.74 -18.70
C SER A 741 -8.01 34.16 -18.47
N TYR A 742 -9.34 34.31 -18.38
CA TYR A 742 -10.03 35.56 -18.15
C TYR A 742 -10.81 35.49 -16.85
N ARG A 743 -10.73 36.55 -16.04
CA ARG A 743 -11.52 36.66 -14.80
C ARG A 743 -13.02 36.82 -15.07
N ARG A 744 -13.38 37.46 -16.18
CA ARG A 744 -14.75 37.68 -16.65
C ARG A 744 -14.81 37.38 -18.14
N ILE A 745 -15.98 36.98 -18.64
CA ILE A 745 -16.18 36.81 -20.08
C ILE A 745 -16.02 38.19 -20.75
N PRO A 746 -15.15 38.36 -21.74
CA PRO A 746 -15.12 39.58 -22.56
C PRO A 746 -16.49 39.79 -23.20
N LEU A 747 -16.97 41.04 -23.29
CA LEU A 747 -18.30 41.34 -23.84
C LEU A 747 -18.53 40.80 -25.27
N ILE A 748 -17.45 40.62 -26.04
CA ILE A 748 -17.46 40.01 -27.38
C ILE A 748 -17.83 38.51 -27.35
N GLY A 749 -17.82 37.85 -26.18
CA GLY A 749 -18.13 36.43 -26.02
C GLY A 749 -17.04 35.47 -26.55
N LYS A 750 -15.96 36.00 -27.14
CA LYS A 750 -14.83 35.25 -27.70
C LYS A 750 -13.52 35.64 -27.01
N CYS A 751 -12.51 34.79 -27.15
CA CYS A 751 -11.17 35.09 -26.66
C CYS A 751 -10.56 36.28 -27.42
N THR A 752 -10.10 37.29 -26.67
CA THR A 752 -9.47 38.50 -27.25
C THR A 752 -8.12 38.24 -27.92
N LYS A 753 -7.46 37.10 -27.66
CA LYS A 753 -6.16 36.77 -28.26
C LYS A 753 -6.25 35.97 -29.55
N CYS A 754 -7.25 35.08 -29.68
CA CYS A 754 -7.29 34.12 -30.80
C CYS A 754 -8.70 33.86 -31.34
N GLY A 755 -9.72 34.62 -30.90
CA GLY A 755 -11.12 34.45 -31.33
C GLY A 755 -11.80 33.15 -30.90
N GLY A 756 -11.11 32.26 -30.17
CA GLY A 756 -11.62 30.96 -29.78
C GLY A 756 -12.69 31.01 -28.69
N LYS A 757 -13.49 29.94 -28.60
CA LYS A 757 -14.55 29.78 -27.58
C LYS A 757 -13.96 29.77 -26.16
N LEU A 758 -14.66 30.41 -25.24
CA LEU A 758 -14.36 30.41 -23.81
C LEU A 758 -15.21 29.35 -23.13
N LEU A 759 -14.60 28.52 -22.30
CA LEU A 759 -15.27 27.52 -21.48
C LEU A 759 -15.18 27.87 -20.01
N LEU A 760 -16.21 27.45 -19.27
CA LEU A 760 -16.20 27.37 -17.82
C LEU A 760 -15.10 26.40 -17.37
N THR A 761 -14.45 26.72 -16.25
CA THR A 761 -13.46 25.83 -15.65
C THR A 761 -14.11 24.82 -14.72
N VAL A 762 -15.28 25.14 -14.17
CA VAL A 762 -16.14 24.24 -13.38
C VAL A 762 -17.51 24.19 -14.05
N THR A 763 -18.02 23.00 -14.33
CA THR A 763 -19.31 22.80 -15.01
C THR A 763 -20.42 22.43 -14.00
N GLN A 764 -21.69 22.66 -14.34
CA GLN A 764 -22.82 22.26 -13.50
C GLN A 764 -22.77 20.76 -13.13
N GLY A 765 -22.54 19.89 -14.13
CA GLY A 765 -22.43 18.46 -13.89
C GLY A 765 -21.30 18.04 -12.93
N SER A 766 -20.27 18.88 -12.74
CA SER A 766 -19.23 18.62 -11.73
C SER A 766 -19.70 18.87 -10.29
N ILE A 767 -20.71 19.73 -10.11
CA ILE A 767 -21.31 20.05 -8.81
C ILE A 767 -22.36 18.98 -8.45
N GLU A 768 -23.22 18.64 -9.40
CA GLU A 768 -24.32 17.67 -9.21
C GLU A 768 -23.84 16.21 -9.13
N LYS A 769 -22.61 15.93 -9.54
CA LYS A 769 -22.02 14.60 -9.70
C LYS A 769 -22.35 13.59 -8.60
N TYR A 770 -22.35 14.01 -7.33
CA TYR A 770 -22.56 13.12 -6.18
C TYR A 770 -23.87 13.35 -5.43
N LEU A 771 -24.64 14.37 -5.79
CA LEU A 771 -25.78 14.82 -5.00
C LEU A 771 -26.88 13.75 -4.92
N GLU A 772 -27.35 13.27 -6.07
CA GLU A 772 -28.39 12.23 -6.12
C GLU A 772 -27.95 10.92 -5.45
N THR A 773 -26.68 10.54 -5.66
CA THR A 773 -26.13 9.33 -5.03
C THR A 773 -26.09 9.49 -3.51
N SER A 774 -25.74 10.68 -3.01
CA SER A 774 -25.70 10.96 -1.57
C SER A 774 -27.08 10.89 -0.93
N ILE A 775 -28.12 11.41 -1.61
CA ILE A 775 -29.51 11.35 -1.13
C ILE A 775 -29.98 9.90 -1.04
N LYS A 776 -29.80 9.12 -2.12
CA LYS A 776 -30.16 7.70 -2.16
C LYS A 776 -29.45 6.89 -1.06
N LEU A 777 -28.19 7.19 -0.79
CA LEU A 777 -27.44 6.54 0.29
C LEU A 777 -27.96 6.93 1.67
N ALA A 778 -28.26 8.21 1.89
CA ALA A 778 -28.79 8.69 3.16
C ALA A 778 -30.15 8.07 3.49
N GLU A 779 -30.98 7.84 2.48
CA GLU A 779 -32.27 7.12 2.61
C GLU A 779 -32.07 5.63 2.85
N LYS A 780 -31.27 4.94 2.01
CA LYS A 780 -31.05 3.49 2.10
C LYS A 780 -30.54 3.05 3.48
N TYR A 781 -29.57 3.78 4.04
CA TYR A 781 -28.93 3.43 5.32
C TYR A 781 -29.53 4.17 6.52
N ASN A 782 -30.67 4.83 6.33
CA ASN A 782 -31.37 5.60 7.36
C ASN A 782 -30.43 6.50 8.19
N CYS A 783 -29.65 7.33 7.49
CA CYS A 783 -28.72 8.28 8.11
C CYS A 783 -29.45 9.32 8.97
N SER A 784 -28.72 10.06 9.80
CA SER A 784 -29.27 11.12 10.67
C SER A 784 -30.15 12.12 9.90
N GLU A 785 -31.24 12.54 10.52
CA GLU A 785 -32.18 13.51 9.93
C GLU A 785 -31.51 14.83 9.57
N TYR A 786 -30.54 15.27 10.40
CA TYR A 786 -29.69 16.42 10.09
C TYR A 786 -28.99 16.29 8.74
N LEU A 787 -28.42 15.11 8.44
CA LEU A 787 -27.72 14.87 7.19
C LEU A 787 -28.67 14.87 5.99
N LYS A 788 -29.85 14.24 6.13
CA LYS A 788 -30.90 14.24 5.10
C LYS A 788 -31.36 15.67 4.79
N GLN A 789 -31.67 16.46 5.81
CA GLN A 789 -32.07 17.87 5.66
C GLN A 789 -30.98 18.71 4.99
N ARG A 790 -29.72 18.50 5.37
CA ARG A 790 -28.57 19.20 4.78
C ARG A 790 -28.39 18.90 3.29
N LEU A 791 -28.57 17.64 2.88
CA LEU A 791 -28.52 17.26 1.47
C LEU A 791 -29.68 17.86 0.67
N MET A 792 -30.88 17.89 1.24
CA MET A 792 -32.05 18.51 0.60
C MET A 792 -31.89 20.02 0.46
N LEU A 793 -31.34 20.70 1.46
CA LEU A 793 -31.00 22.13 1.39
C LEU A 793 -29.98 22.39 0.27
N LEU A 794 -28.92 21.58 0.20
CA LEU A 794 -27.89 21.70 -0.83
C LEU A 794 -28.47 21.49 -2.23
N LYS A 795 -29.37 20.51 -2.40
CA LYS A 795 -30.10 20.31 -3.66
C LYS A 795 -30.87 21.56 -4.06
N LYS A 796 -31.64 22.13 -3.13
CA LYS A 796 -32.40 23.36 -3.36
C LYS A 796 -31.51 24.55 -3.71
N GLU A 797 -30.34 24.69 -3.08
CA GLU A 797 -29.35 25.73 -3.42
C GLU A 797 -28.81 25.58 -4.84
N ILE A 798 -28.50 24.35 -5.26
CA ILE A 798 -28.01 24.05 -6.62
C ILE A 798 -29.12 24.33 -7.64
N ASP A 799 -30.33 23.82 -7.40
CA ASP A 799 -31.48 24.02 -8.29
C ASP A 799 -31.77 25.51 -8.47
N ASN A 800 -31.78 26.30 -7.38
CA ASN A 800 -31.95 27.76 -7.45
C ASN A 800 -30.85 28.49 -8.23
N MET A 801 -29.63 27.95 -8.26
CA MET A 801 -28.50 28.59 -8.94
C MET A 801 -28.52 28.35 -10.45
N PHE A 802 -29.02 27.20 -10.90
CA PHE A 802 -28.97 26.77 -12.31
C PHE A 802 -30.32 26.79 -13.02
N THR A 803 -31.43 26.71 -12.29
CA THR A 803 -32.75 26.73 -12.89
C THR A 803 -33.12 28.16 -13.24
N ASN A 804 -33.31 28.41 -14.53
CA ASN A 804 -33.84 29.67 -15.02
C ASN A 804 -35.36 29.48 -15.17
N ASP A 805 -36.16 30.20 -14.37
CA ASP A 805 -37.64 30.03 -14.35
C ASP A 805 -38.32 30.26 -15.71
N LEU A 806 -37.60 30.88 -16.67
CA LEU A 806 -38.07 31.16 -18.03
C LEU A 806 -37.94 29.97 -19.01
N SER A 807 -37.25 28.89 -18.65
CA SER A 807 -36.97 27.76 -19.56
C SER A 807 -37.05 26.40 -18.87
N LYS A 808 -38.20 26.07 -18.29
CA LYS A 808 -38.46 24.74 -17.70
C LYS A 808 -39.02 23.79 -18.77
N GLN A 809 -38.32 22.69 -19.03
CA GLN A 809 -38.85 21.55 -19.78
C GLN A 809 -39.58 20.64 -18.78
N ILE A 810 -40.90 20.62 -18.80
CA ILE A 810 -41.73 19.86 -17.87
C ILE A 810 -41.85 18.43 -18.41
N ALA A 811 -41.63 17.42 -17.56
CA ALA A 811 -41.88 16.02 -17.91
C ALA A 811 -43.38 15.77 -17.97
N LEU A 812 -43.87 15.03 -18.98
CA LEU A 812 -45.31 14.78 -19.15
C LEU A 812 -45.98 14.15 -17.90
N ALA A 813 -45.22 13.40 -17.10
CA ALA A 813 -45.65 12.76 -15.86
C ALA A 813 -45.81 13.72 -14.66
N GLU A 814 -45.28 14.95 -14.74
CA GLU A 814 -45.55 16.01 -13.76
C GLU A 814 -46.76 16.88 -14.19
N PHE A 815 -47.27 16.67 -15.40
CA PHE A 815 -48.43 17.38 -15.96
C PHE A 815 -49.73 16.58 -15.84
N MET A 816 -49.62 15.25 -15.86
CA MET A 816 -50.69 14.32 -15.49
C MET A 816 -50.75 14.13 -13.98
#